data_AF-A2EXE2-F1
#
_entry.id   AF-A2EXE2-F1
#
_cell.length_a   1.000
_cell.length_b   1.000
_cell.length_c   1.000
_cell.angle_alpha   90.00
_cell.angle_beta   90.00
_cell.angle_gamma   90.00
#
_symmetry.space_group_name_H-M   'P 1'
#
loop_
_entity.id
_entity.type
_entity.pdbx_description
1 polymer ?
#
loop_
_entity_poly.entity_id
_entity_poly.type
_entity_poly.pdbx_seq_one_letter_code
_entity_poly.pdbx_strand_id
1 'polypeptide(L)'
;MTEKEFDEPGDDLEQFDELEKNFQKVVSDLVADQNLTTFRAEYEKLHQSLVKSHSENLVLIEKCRQLNNDILANANKVSSVMQLSQSDQRTIAGLKHEFEKAWSLVEISQDKEQKSKDVIESLKAEVAKLSRLVEQGSSLAFTQETSLNETEQAVKVLKSDIQNQGMQLEQMKKELEDRKQVTETILADTAKLKEEFNTLSTDSAEAKASEQEVAQKIEQIHKDLNDIKQQIKQSNQTITDNINLIKQKKDDNENLKNYFYSTKSALKVNQEDLDNLRSEIAVRKTLLDNNRTKNDKTQADLVSTKQAIESTKTKFEETNKELQGIAEETAQMQNMLNNEKGIFQDLINQKKQNHKRIAACQQEIILRTTDLNQIQNNNNIARRTIENVRSEHHKLIESNIEEVHETAFVENQNSILLNQAIDIKIDTHNLRGDVIQIQKDIEDYQIKTQAARSNLLQIHEEVTNRENQLSEKTIQLAGINENIKHQASITESIKNDRDLVHRLLQTAMSDNTELSEETKALNLGIQQLKTDIREKDELCLSTHITQKTLGESLIQLTKEKNELAQQVADIDSQNTELRNHIQKSRYLLSQTELQNMKQQQVINDLQSIKYSLNESVTKKSCEITDIHEKIYLLNGELKTGSLAFKNKIETIENLKKELIREVKRHQFLLDSVQHSKALFKEHIQLTKALLMEQGKCRALEDELERPMNIHRWRFLEGTNPDLLQLFKMSMELKNKLMEKLYALQRINLKRDKAKEDLDKQEKHYKWAYTGNINEEMNYLNNVLKAKNQQFNEISNQVALGQSSVDEQKGVVLNLREMLREEKSGYYDMKKKVDVIRASTVKGSRNAQSELSREPKSAEVRFVGGGFSVSQMPSQQPDVKPLTAKSGFSPHIFAPSRPKTVMKKKLPSGWNPQRAQLQPFLPTVSGPNV
;
A
#
# COMPACT_ATOMS: atom_id res chain seq x y z
N MET A 1 -9.49 -24.03 43.68
CA MET A 1 -10.68 -24.09 44.57
C MET A 1 -11.62 -25.15 44.02
N THR A 2 -12.55 -25.67 44.82
CA THR A 2 -13.50 -26.70 44.37
C THR A 2 -14.30 -26.21 43.18
N GLU A 3 -14.24 -26.96 42.08
CA GLU A 3 -15.24 -26.89 41.03
C GLU A 3 -16.59 -27.26 41.67
N LYS A 4 -17.50 -26.29 41.70
CA LYS A 4 -18.91 -26.60 41.65
C LYS A 4 -19.29 -26.53 40.19
N GLU A 5 -19.91 -27.57 39.69
CA GLU A 5 -20.64 -27.52 38.43
C GLU A 5 -21.65 -26.38 38.51
N PHE A 6 -21.64 -25.51 37.50
CA PHE A 6 -22.80 -24.69 37.18
C PHE A 6 -23.64 -25.57 36.28
N ASP A 7 -24.85 -25.91 36.72
CA ASP A 7 -25.77 -26.79 35.98
C ASP A 7 -26.03 -26.24 34.56
N GLU A 8 -26.28 -27.13 33.60
CA GLU A 8 -26.40 -26.72 32.19
C GLU A 8 -27.65 -25.84 31.99
N PRO A 9 -27.54 -24.65 31.36
CA PRO A 9 -28.67 -23.73 31.16
C PRO A 9 -29.68 -24.19 30.10
N GLY A 10 -29.72 -25.50 29.79
CA GLY A 10 -30.80 -26.14 29.04
C GLY A 10 -32.00 -26.50 29.93
N ASP A 11 -31.76 -26.85 31.20
CA ASP A 11 -32.80 -27.27 32.15
C ASP A 11 -33.73 -26.09 32.50
N ASP A 12 -33.15 -24.90 32.76
CA ASP A 12 -33.88 -23.64 32.97
C ASP A 12 -34.81 -23.26 31.81
N LEU A 13 -34.50 -23.68 30.58
CA LEU A 13 -35.32 -23.42 29.39
C LEU A 13 -36.53 -24.37 29.33
N GLU A 14 -36.34 -25.68 29.54
CA GLU A 14 -37.47 -26.63 29.55
C GLU A 14 -38.44 -26.34 30.70
N GLN A 15 -37.94 -25.94 31.87
CA GLN A 15 -38.75 -25.54 33.01
C GLN A 15 -39.56 -24.25 32.75
N PHE A 16 -38.97 -23.26 32.05
CA PHE A 16 -39.72 -22.06 31.65
C PHE A 16 -40.81 -22.39 30.61
N ASP A 17 -40.49 -23.27 29.66
CA ASP A 17 -41.42 -23.73 28.63
C ASP A 17 -42.59 -24.56 29.22
N GLU A 18 -42.41 -25.22 30.36
CA GLU A 18 -43.49 -25.87 31.10
C GLU A 18 -44.33 -24.87 31.93
N LEU A 19 -43.70 -23.84 32.50
CA LEU A 19 -44.40 -22.74 33.17
C LEU A 19 -45.31 -21.96 32.22
N GLU A 20 -44.84 -21.61 31.02
CA GLU A 20 -45.63 -20.95 29.95
C GLU A 20 -46.84 -21.81 29.55
N LYS A 21 -46.65 -23.13 29.35
CA LYS A 21 -47.75 -24.09 29.07
C LYS A 21 -48.76 -24.18 30.21
N ASN A 22 -48.32 -24.09 31.47
CA ASN A 22 -49.22 -24.12 32.62
C ASN A 22 -49.94 -22.78 32.84
N PHE A 23 -49.30 -21.65 32.55
CA PHE A 23 -49.94 -20.33 32.50
C PHE A 23 -51.08 -20.31 31.47
N GLN A 24 -50.84 -20.82 30.25
CA GLN A 24 -51.87 -20.86 29.20
C GLN A 24 -53.09 -21.71 29.58
N LYS A 25 -52.89 -22.85 30.28
CA LYS A 25 -54.01 -23.63 30.86
C LYS A 25 -54.79 -22.82 31.89
N VAL A 26 -54.10 -22.25 32.89
CA VAL A 26 -54.74 -21.47 33.96
C VAL A 26 -55.49 -20.25 33.42
N VAL A 27 -54.95 -19.55 32.41
CA VAL A 27 -55.65 -18.46 31.73
C VAL A 27 -56.87 -18.96 30.96
N SER A 28 -56.80 -20.13 30.31
CA SER A 28 -57.93 -20.77 29.62
C SER A 28 -59.06 -21.09 30.60
N ASP A 29 -58.74 -21.68 31.75
CA ASP A 29 -59.73 -22.01 32.79
C ASP A 29 -60.36 -20.75 33.40
N LEU A 30 -59.54 -19.69 33.59
CA LEU A 30 -59.98 -18.36 34.05
C LEU A 30 -60.83 -17.59 33.03
N VAL A 31 -61.03 -18.06 31.79
CA VAL A 31 -61.98 -17.44 30.84
C VAL A 31 -63.43 -17.80 31.21
N ALA A 32 -63.67 -18.91 31.90
CA ALA A 32 -65.02 -19.45 32.12
C ALA A 32 -65.84 -18.74 33.22
N ASP A 33 -65.20 -18.00 34.13
CA ASP A 33 -65.89 -17.34 35.26
C ASP A 33 -65.69 -15.82 35.25
N GLN A 34 -66.79 -15.10 34.99
CA GLN A 34 -66.84 -13.64 34.88
C GLN A 34 -66.26 -12.92 36.12
N ASN A 35 -66.38 -13.52 37.31
CA ASN A 35 -65.97 -12.92 38.58
C ASN A 35 -64.44 -12.90 38.77
N LEU A 36 -63.70 -13.74 38.04
CA LEU A 36 -62.24 -13.86 38.15
C LEU A 36 -61.48 -12.99 37.13
N THR A 37 -62.19 -12.18 36.33
CA THR A 37 -61.59 -11.28 35.32
C THR A 37 -60.58 -10.27 35.89
N THR A 38 -60.78 -9.78 37.12
CA THR A 38 -59.82 -8.91 37.81
C THR A 38 -58.58 -9.66 38.28
N PHE A 39 -58.74 -10.87 38.82
CA PHE A 39 -57.63 -11.75 39.20
C PHE A 39 -56.80 -12.13 37.97
N ARG A 40 -57.46 -12.50 36.87
CA ARG A 40 -56.84 -12.78 35.57
C ARG A 40 -55.98 -11.60 35.08
N ALA A 41 -56.47 -10.36 35.18
CA ALA A 41 -55.73 -9.18 34.75
C ALA A 41 -54.43 -8.95 35.56
N GLU A 42 -54.44 -9.19 36.87
CA GLU A 42 -53.20 -9.13 37.67
C GLU A 42 -52.29 -10.35 37.44
N TYR A 43 -52.85 -11.53 37.18
CA TYR A 43 -52.09 -12.73 36.82
C TYR A 43 -51.38 -12.60 35.46
N GLU A 44 -52.04 -12.01 34.46
CA GLU A 44 -51.44 -11.68 33.15
C GLU A 44 -50.32 -10.63 33.29
N LYS A 45 -50.46 -9.61 34.15
CA LYS A 45 -49.37 -8.66 34.45
C LYS A 45 -48.20 -9.33 35.17
N LEU A 46 -48.47 -10.25 36.10
CA LEU A 46 -47.43 -11.01 36.80
C LEU A 46 -46.64 -11.87 35.82
N HIS A 47 -47.34 -12.53 34.88
CA HIS A 47 -46.71 -13.29 33.80
C HIS A 47 -45.90 -12.42 32.85
N GLN A 48 -46.42 -11.27 32.40
CA GLN A 48 -45.64 -10.31 31.60
C GLN A 48 -44.38 -9.82 32.33
N SER A 49 -44.46 -9.66 33.66
CA SER A 49 -43.32 -9.30 34.50
C SER A 49 -42.30 -10.45 34.61
N LEU A 50 -42.77 -11.70 34.69
CA LEU A 50 -41.94 -12.91 34.72
C LEU A 50 -41.22 -13.15 33.38
N VAL A 51 -41.95 -13.10 32.26
CA VAL A 51 -41.40 -13.20 30.89
C VAL A 51 -40.37 -12.10 30.64
N LYS A 52 -40.66 -10.87 31.08
CA LYS A 52 -39.69 -9.77 31.03
C LYS A 52 -38.44 -10.07 31.87
N SER A 53 -38.60 -10.51 33.11
CA SER A 53 -37.47 -10.88 33.97
C SER A 53 -36.65 -12.05 33.43
N HIS A 54 -37.28 -13.03 32.77
CA HIS A 54 -36.59 -14.17 32.15
C HIS A 54 -35.81 -13.74 30.90
N SER A 55 -36.40 -12.91 30.02
CA SER A 55 -35.69 -12.36 28.86
C SER A 55 -34.54 -11.41 29.25
N GLU A 56 -34.69 -10.60 30.30
CA GLU A 56 -33.59 -9.80 30.86
C GLU A 56 -32.50 -10.71 31.48
N ASN A 57 -32.86 -11.85 32.09
CA ASN A 57 -31.90 -12.83 32.59
C ASN A 57 -31.16 -13.57 31.44
N LEU A 58 -31.84 -14.00 30.38
CA LEU A 58 -31.19 -14.59 29.19
C LEU A 58 -30.16 -13.65 28.56
N VAL A 59 -30.47 -12.36 28.46
CA VAL A 59 -29.52 -11.33 27.99
C VAL A 59 -28.35 -11.17 28.96
N LEU A 60 -28.58 -11.30 30.28
CA LEU A 60 -27.51 -11.26 31.28
C LEU A 60 -26.62 -12.50 31.21
N ILE A 61 -27.18 -13.70 31.05
CA ILE A 61 -26.48 -14.98 30.88
C ILE A 61 -25.60 -14.94 29.62
N GLU A 62 -26.14 -14.51 28.48
CA GLU A 62 -25.35 -14.38 27.25
C GLU A 62 -24.23 -13.34 27.39
N LYS A 63 -24.49 -12.22 28.10
CA LYS A 63 -23.45 -11.23 28.40
C LYS A 63 -22.38 -11.77 29.36
N CYS A 64 -22.74 -12.60 30.32
CA CYS A 64 -21.80 -13.33 31.18
C CYS A 64 -21.01 -14.39 30.39
N ARG A 65 -21.63 -15.08 29.42
CA ARG A 65 -20.97 -16.01 28.49
C ARG A 65 -19.95 -15.30 27.61
N GLN A 66 -20.30 -14.14 27.06
CA GLN A 66 -19.40 -13.28 26.29
C GLN A 66 -18.23 -12.78 27.15
N LEU A 67 -18.49 -12.26 28.35
CA LEU A 67 -17.45 -11.87 29.30
C LEU A 67 -16.53 -13.04 29.69
N ASN A 68 -17.06 -14.24 29.90
CA ASN A 68 -16.26 -15.42 30.19
C ASN A 68 -15.40 -15.84 28.99
N ASN A 69 -15.93 -15.78 27.77
CA ASN A 69 -15.17 -16.00 26.54
C ASN A 69 -14.05 -14.97 26.36
N ASP A 70 -14.31 -13.69 26.66
CA ASP A 70 -13.29 -12.63 26.62
C ASP A 70 -12.24 -12.81 27.73
N ILE A 71 -12.62 -13.25 28.92
CA ILE A 71 -11.70 -13.62 30.00
C ILE A 71 -10.81 -14.80 29.58
N LEU A 72 -11.38 -15.86 28.98
CA LEU A 72 -10.62 -17.00 28.46
C LEU A 72 -9.71 -16.60 27.29
N ALA A 73 -10.19 -15.77 26.36
CA ALA A 73 -9.39 -15.24 25.26
C ALA A 73 -8.24 -14.36 25.76
N ASN A 74 -8.45 -13.53 26.79
CA ASN A 74 -7.42 -12.72 27.40
C ASN A 74 -6.46 -13.55 28.27
N ALA A 75 -6.93 -14.58 28.97
CA ALA A 75 -6.08 -15.54 29.68
C ALA A 75 -5.17 -16.29 28.69
N ASN A 76 -5.68 -16.69 27.53
CA ASN A 76 -4.89 -17.28 26.45
C ASN A 76 -3.86 -16.29 25.86
N LYS A 77 -4.23 -15.02 25.63
CA LYS A 77 -3.28 -13.96 25.23
C LYS A 77 -2.18 -13.76 26.28
N VAL A 78 -2.54 -13.66 27.56
CA VAL A 78 -1.60 -13.52 28.68
C VAL A 78 -0.69 -14.74 28.79
N SER A 79 -1.23 -15.96 28.62
CA SER A 79 -0.44 -17.20 28.58
C SER A 79 0.58 -17.19 27.43
N SER A 80 0.17 -16.78 26.21
CA SER A 80 1.08 -16.62 25.07
C SER A 80 2.15 -15.54 25.31
N VAL A 81 1.79 -14.40 25.91
CA VAL A 81 2.76 -13.35 26.28
C VAL A 81 3.71 -13.82 27.39
N MET A 82 3.23 -14.61 28.35
CA MET A 82 4.03 -15.23 29.40
C MET A 82 5.02 -16.25 28.82
N GLN A 83 4.58 -17.07 27.85
CA GLN A 83 5.47 -17.99 27.11
C GLN A 83 6.50 -17.24 26.28
N LEU A 84 6.09 -16.17 25.57
CA LEU A 84 7.00 -15.33 24.78
C LEU A 84 8.06 -14.68 25.69
N SER A 85 7.64 -14.12 26.82
CA SER A 85 8.53 -13.54 27.84
C SER A 85 9.49 -14.59 28.42
N GLN A 86 9.05 -15.84 28.62
CA GLN A 86 9.94 -16.93 29.03
C GLN A 86 10.92 -17.36 27.92
N SER A 87 10.52 -17.37 26.64
CA SER A 87 11.47 -17.62 25.54
C SER A 87 12.46 -16.47 25.37
N ASP A 88 12.03 -15.23 25.53
CA ASP A 88 12.90 -14.06 25.51
C ASP A 88 13.87 -14.09 26.68
N GLN A 89 13.41 -14.42 27.89
CA GLN A 89 14.27 -14.54 29.07
C GLN A 89 15.29 -15.69 28.94
N ARG A 90 14.94 -16.81 28.30
CA ARG A 90 15.88 -17.88 27.92
C ARG A 90 16.88 -17.41 26.85
N THR A 91 16.42 -16.66 25.85
CA THR A 91 17.27 -16.12 24.78
C THR A 91 18.25 -15.08 25.32
N ILE A 92 17.80 -14.20 26.23
CA ILE A 92 18.63 -13.25 26.96
C ILE A 92 19.63 -13.97 27.87
N ALA A 93 19.25 -15.09 28.50
CA ALA A 93 20.20 -15.90 29.27
C ALA A 93 21.27 -16.55 28.37
N GLY A 94 20.87 -17.06 27.21
CA GLY A 94 21.77 -17.57 26.16
C GLY A 94 22.74 -16.50 25.67
N LEU A 95 22.23 -15.34 25.25
CA LEU A 95 23.02 -14.20 24.79
C LEU A 95 23.94 -13.63 25.88
N LYS A 96 23.51 -13.62 27.16
CA LYS A 96 24.39 -13.28 28.28
C LYS A 96 25.51 -14.29 28.47
N HIS A 97 25.22 -15.58 28.35
CA HIS A 97 26.22 -16.64 28.46
C HIS A 97 27.19 -16.66 27.25
N GLU A 98 26.72 -16.31 26.06
CA GLU A 98 27.55 -16.08 24.88
C GLU A 98 28.39 -14.81 25.01
N PHE A 99 27.84 -13.74 25.60
CA PHE A 99 28.59 -12.53 25.94
C PHE A 99 29.66 -12.81 27.02
N GLU A 100 29.34 -13.55 28.08
CA GLU A 100 30.31 -14.02 29.08
C GLU A 100 31.39 -14.91 28.46
N LYS A 101 31.03 -15.80 27.53
CA LYS A 101 31.99 -16.60 26.76
C LYS A 101 32.87 -15.74 25.87
N ALA A 102 32.31 -14.78 25.14
CA ALA A 102 33.07 -13.86 24.28
C ALA A 102 33.97 -12.93 25.10
N TRP A 103 33.47 -12.43 26.23
CA TRP A 103 34.22 -11.64 27.20
C TRP A 103 35.36 -12.45 27.81
N SER A 104 35.11 -13.67 28.26
CA SER A 104 36.14 -14.60 28.72
C SER A 104 37.13 -14.97 27.61
N LEU A 105 36.69 -15.07 26.34
CA LEU A 105 37.59 -15.26 25.20
C LEU A 105 38.46 -14.03 24.96
N VAL A 106 37.92 -12.81 25.17
CA VAL A 106 38.66 -11.54 25.09
C VAL A 106 39.62 -11.38 26.26
N GLU A 107 39.25 -11.77 27.49
CA GLU A 107 40.15 -11.82 28.64
C GLU A 107 41.26 -12.85 28.42
N ILE A 108 40.94 -14.06 27.94
CA ILE A 108 41.92 -15.08 27.54
C ILE A 108 42.78 -14.57 26.37
N SER A 109 42.23 -13.76 25.46
CA SER A 109 42.98 -13.15 24.36
C SER A 109 43.91 -12.04 24.85
N GLN A 110 43.48 -11.19 25.79
CA GLN A 110 44.30 -10.17 26.43
C GLN A 110 45.35 -10.77 27.37
N ASP A 111 45.05 -11.87 28.04
CA ASP A 111 45.98 -12.61 28.88
C ASP A 111 47.00 -13.40 28.03
N LYS A 112 46.59 -13.91 26.86
CA LYS A 112 47.52 -14.40 25.82
C LYS A 112 48.31 -13.28 25.16
N GLU A 113 47.72 -12.11 24.93
CA GLU A 113 48.38 -10.95 24.35
C GLU A 113 49.38 -10.36 25.35
N GLN A 114 49.04 -10.32 26.64
CA GLN A 114 49.94 -9.91 27.71
C GLN A 114 51.05 -10.94 27.89
N LYS A 115 50.75 -12.25 27.92
CA LYS A 115 51.81 -13.29 27.90
C LYS A 115 52.64 -13.23 26.62
N SER A 116 52.07 -12.82 25.49
CA SER A 116 52.81 -12.58 24.25
C SER A 116 53.63 -11.29 24.30
N LYS A 117 53.18 -10.24 25.01
CA LYS A 117 53.94 -9.02 25.30
C LYS A 117 55.07 -9.31 26.27
N ASP A 118 54.83 -10.07 27.33
CA ASP A 118 55.83 -10.53 28.30
C ASP A 118 56.85 -11.46 27.62
N VAL A 119 56.41 -12.34 26.70
CA VAL A 119 57.29 -13.15 25.85
C VAL A 119 58.00 -12.28 24.80
N ILE A 120 57.39 -11.23 24.26
CA ILE A 120 58.04 -10.28 23.34
C ILE A 120 58.99 -9.35 24.10
N GLU A 121 58.77 -9.03 25.38
CA GLU A 121 59.68 -8.29 26.23
C GLU A 121 60.80 -9.18 26.74
N SER A 122 60.52 -10.44 27.08
CA SER A 122 61.52 -11.47 27.32
C SER A 122 62.35 -11.71 26.08
N LEU A 123 61.75 -11.83 24.89
CA LEU A 123 62.44 -11.94 23.60
C LEU A 123 63.06 -10.63 23.13
N LYS A 124 62.66 -9.45 23.61
CA LYS A 124 63.38 -8.18 23.38
C LYS A 124 64.52 -7.99 24.38
N ALA A 125 64.42 -8.53 25.60
CA ALA A 125 65.51 -8.59 26.57
C ALA A 125 66.50 -9.72 26.20
N GLU A 126 66.01 -10.78 25.56
CA GLU A 126 66.80 -11.88 25.01
C GLU A 126 67.35 -11.52 23.64
N VAL A 127 66.65 -10.76 22.78
CA VAL A 127 67.26 -10.08 21.63
C VAL A 127 68.17 -8.95 22.07
N ALA A 128 67.97 -8.26 23.20
CA ALA A 128 68.97 -7.33 23.74
C ALA A 128 70.20 -8.09 24.31
N LYS A 129 70.01 -9.29 24.88
CA LYS A 129 71.11 -10.20 25.25
C LYS A 129 71.77 -10.86 24.05
N LEU A 130 71.04 -11.17 22.98
CA LEU A 130 71.53 -11.84 21.78
C LEU A 130 72.16 -10.83 20.83
N SER A 131 71.60 -9.62 20.69
CA SER A 131 72.32 -8.46 20.14
C SER A 131 73.56 -8.17 20.99
N ARG A 132 73.51 -8.20 22.33
CA ARG A 132 74.76 -8.15 23.14
C ARG A 132 75.69 -9.34 22.90
N LEU A 133 75.19 -10.55 22.68
CA LEU A 133 75.95 -11.76 22.36
C LEU A 133 76.27 -11.87 20.85
N VAL A 134 75.93 -10.88 20.03
CA VAL A 134 76.29 -10.73 18.63
C VAL A 134 77.21 -9.52 18.46
N GLU A 135 77.07 -8.47 19.26
CA GLU A 135 78.10 -7.46 19.53
C GLU A 135 79.31 -8.12 20.22
N GLN A 136 79.09 -9.01 21.19
CA GLN A 136 80.15 -9.85 21.80
C GLN A 136 80.47 -11.12 20.98
N GLY A 137 79.56 -11.62 20.15
CA GLY A 137 79.74 -12.86 19.38
C GLY A 137 80.40 -12.68 18.01
N SER A 138 80.15 -11.55 17.34
CA SER A 138 80.83 -11.13 16.09
C SER A 138 82.28 -10.68 16.32
N SER A 139 82.91 -11.24 17.36
CA SER A 139 84.33 -11.07 17.69
C SER A 139 84.99 -12.34 18.24
N LEU A 140 84.36 -13.52 18.07
CA LEU A 140 84.95 -14.82 18.43
C LEU A 140 84.95 -15.86 17.31
N ALA A 141 84.86 -15.42 16.05
CA ALA A 141 85.27 -16.23 14.90
C ALA A 141 86.79 -16.12 14.71
N PHE A 142 87.51 -17.14 15.18
CA PHE A 142 88.83 -17.59 14.71
C PHE A 142 89.86 -16.51 14.31
N THR A 143 90.73 -16.10 15.25
CA THR A 143 92.11 -15.68 14.92
C THR A 143 93.04 -15.86 16.11
N GLN A 144 93.84 -16.93 16.04
CA GLN A 144 95.15 -16.96 16.65
C GLN A 144 96.05 -17.74 15.68
N GLU A 145 97.07 -17.10 15.13
CA GLU A 145 98.18 -17.83 14.51
C GLU A 145 99.19 -18.14 15.60
N THR A 146 99.61 -19.39 15.78
CA THR A 146 100.91 -19.66 16.39
C THR A 146 101.59 -20.90 15.79
N SER A 147 102.32 -20.64 14.70
CA SER A 147 103.47 -21.44 14.24
C SER A 147 103.19 -22.85 13.68
N LEU A 148 103.15 -22.91 12.35
CA LEU A 148 103.58 -24.01 11.47
C LEU A 148 102.88 -25.38 11.52
N ASN A 149 102.31 -25.83 12.64
CA ASN A 149 101.51 -27.07 12.71
C ASN A 149 100.02 -26.82 12.43
N GLU A 150 99.56 -25.59 12.66
CA GLU A 150 98.19 -25.19 12.36
C GLU A 150 97.92 -25.05 10.86
N THR A 151 98.94 -24.94 10.00
CA THR A 151 98.75 -24.76 8.55
C THR A 151 98.09 -25.97 7.88
N GLU A 152 98.42 -27.19 8.28
CA GLU A 152 97.79 -28.41 7.76
C GLU A 152 96.35 -28.59 8.28
N GLN A 153 96.10 -28.20 9.54
CA GLN A 153 94.73 -28.12 10.06
C GLN A 153 93.93 -26.98 9.42
N ALA A 154 94.55 -25.83 9.15
CA ALA A 154 93.93 -24.71 8.45
C ALA A 154 93.60 -25.06 6.99
N VAL A 155 94.38 -25.92 6.31
CA VAL A 155 93.98 -26.46 4.99
C VAL A 155 92.78 -27.42 5.12
N LYS A 156 92.61 -28.13 6.23
CA LYS A 156 91.38 -28.92 6.51
C LYS A 156 90.19 -28.05 6.93
N VAL A 157 90.39 -27.02 7.74
CA VAL A 157 89.36 -26.06 8.15
C VAL A 157 88.95 -25.21 6.95
N LEU A 158 89.88 -24.69 6.14
CA LEU A 158 89.56 -24.02 4.87
C LEU A 158 88.90 -24.95 3.86
N LYS A 159 89.19 -26.27 3.85
CA LYS A 159 88.37 -27.22 3.05
C LYS A 159 86.97 -27.39 3.65
N SER A 160 86.85 -27.50 4.97
CA SER A 160 85.55 -27.51 5.65
C SER A 160 84.79 -26.21 5.44
N ASP A 161 85.46 -25.07 5.32
CA ASP A 161 84.86 -23.75 5.14
C ASP A 161 84.60 -23.45 3.68
N ILE A 162 85.37 -23.97 2.73
CA ILE A 162 84.97 -24.06 1.31
C ILE A 162 83.77 -25.00 1.16
N GLN A 163 83.64 -26.02 2.01
CA GLN A 163 82.46 -26.90 2.04
C GLN A 163 81.27 -26.27 2.79
N ASN A 164 81.49 -25.47 3.85
CA ASN A 164 80.46 -24.74 4.58
C ASN A 164 79.99 -23.52 3.80
N GLN A 165 80.89 -22.72 3.23
CA GLN A 165 80.59 -21.69 2.23
C GLN A 165 80.05 -22.32 0.95
N GLY A 166 80.45 -23.54 0.61
CA GLY A 166 79.85 -24.33 -0.46
C GLY A 166 78.38 -24.65 -0.17
N MET A 167 78.06 -25.17 1.03
CA MET A 167 76.70 -25.41 1.48
C MET A 167 75.90 -24.12 1.70
N GLN A 168 76.53 -23.03 2.13
CA GLN A 168 75.90 -21.70 2.24
C GLN A 168 75.70 -21.06 0.86
N LEU A 169 76.57 -21.30 -0.13
CA LEU A 169 76.36 -20.88 -1.51
C LEU A 169 75.30 -21.75 -2.18
N GLU A 170 75.22 -23.04 -1.88
CA GLU A 170 74.15 -23.91 -2.38
C GLU A 170 72.82 -23.60 -1.72
N GLN A 171 72.82 -23.25 -0.42
CA GLN A 171 71.66 -22.73 0.29
C GLN A 171 71.27 -21.34 -0.20
N MET A 172 72.20 -20.41 -0.43
CA MET A 172 71.91 -19.08 -0.98
C MET A 172 71.49 -19.14 -2.45
N LYS A 173 72.03 -20.07 -3.25
CA LYS A 173 71.50 -20.39 -4.58
C LYS A 173 70.09 -20.93 -4.48
N LYS A 174 69.84 -21.88 -3.55
CA LYS A 174 68.51 -22.45 -3.36
C LYS A 174 67.51 -21.41 -2.88
N GLU A 175 67.85 -20.59 -1.89
CA GLU A 175 67.03 -19.46 -1.45
C GLU A 175 66.85 -18.43 -2.57
N LEU A 176 67.85 -18.22 -3.44
CA LEU A 176 67.72 -17.36 -4.63
C LEU A 176 66.85 -18.01 -5.72
N GLU A 177 66.83 -19.33 -5.86
CA GLU A 177 65.98 -20.07 -6.81
C GLU A 177 64.54 -20.19 -6.30
N ASP A 178 64.36 -20.49 -5.01
CA ASP A 178 63.08 -20.43 -4.30
C ASP A 178 62.52 -18.99 -4.36
N ARG A 179 63.38 -17.96 -4.22
CA ARG A 179 63.00 -16.55 -4.43
C ARG A 179 62.66 -16.23 -5.88
N LYS A 180 63.38 -16.77 -6.88
CA LYS A 180 63.01 -16.64 -8.30
C LYS A 180 61.64 -17.24 -8.55
N GLN A 181 61.40 -18.49 -8.12
CA GLN A 181 60.12 -19.17 -8.26
C GLN A 181 59.00 -18.38 -7.58
N VAL A 182 59.25 -17.81 -6.39
CA VAL A 182 58.30 -16.89 -5.73
C VAL A 182 58.07 -15.60 -6.54
N THR A 183 59.10 -15.00 -7.16
CA THR A 183 58.89 -13.85 -8.07
C THR A 183 58.22 -14.24 -9.38
N GLU A 184 58.44 -15.44 -9.93
CA GLU A 184 57.78 -15.94 -11.13
C GLU A 184 56.31 -16.25 -10.86
N THR A 185 55.96 -16.83 -9.70
CA THR A 185 54.56 -17.01 -9.29
C THR A 185 53.90 -15.66 -9.01
N ILE A 186 54.57 -14.72 -8.35
CA ILE A 186 54.04 -13.35 -8.14
C ILE A 186 53.86 -12.61 -9.48
N LEU A 187 54.74 -12.80 -10.46
CA LEU A 187 54.59 -12.24 -11.81
C LEU A 187 53.44 -12.90 -12.59
N ALA A 188 53.27 -14.22 -12.47
CA ALA A 188 52.13 -14.93 -13.05
C ALA A 188 50.80 -14.51 -12.40
N ASP A 189 50.77 -14.34 -11.08
CA ASP A 189 49.57 -13.93 -10.36
C ASP A 189 49.25 -12.44 -10.53
N THR A 190 50.26 -11.57 -10.67
CA THR A 190 50.02 -10.17 -11.10
C THR A 190 49.65 -10.05 -12.57
N ALA A 191 50.02 -11.01 -13.43
CA ALA A 191 49.47 -11.10 -14.78
C ALA A 191 47.99 -11.49 -14.76
N LYS A 192 47.61 -12.56 -14.01
CA LYS A 192 46.20 -12.97 -13.82
C LYS A 192 45.36 -11.85 -13.22
N LEU A 193 45.79 -11.23 -12.11
CA LEU A 193 45.08 -10.11 -11.49
C LEU A 193 44.92 -8.91 -12.42
N LYS A 194 45.81 -8.73 -13.40
CA LYS A 194 45.71 -7.68 -14.43
C LYS A 194 44.76 -8.07 -15.56
N GLU A 195 44.66 -9.36 -15.87
CA GLU A 195 43.65 -9.92 -16.79
C GLU A 195 42.25 -9.85 -16.16
N GLU A 196 42.10 -10.30 -14.92
CA GLU A 196 40.88 -10.15 -14.09
C GLU A 196 40.47 -8.68 -13.89
N PHE A 197 41.43 -7.76 -13.70
CA PHE A 197 41.15 -6.32 -13.66
C PHE A 197 40.63 -5.80 -15.01
N ASN A 198 41.18 -6.29 -16.13
CA ASN A 198 40.71 -5.91 -17.46
C ASN A 198 39.29 -6.44 -17.72
N THR A 199 38.98 -7.69 -17.34
CA THR A 199 37.62 -8.24 -17.49
C THR A 199 36.64 -7.52 -16.56
N LEU A 200 36.97 -7.29 -15.29
CA LEU A 200 36.13 -6.49 -14.39
C LEU A 200 35.92 -5.05 -14.89
N SER A 201 36.87 -4.51 -15.66
CA SER A 201 36.74 -3.20 -16.31
C SER A 201 35.79 -3.24 -17.52
N THR A 202 35.83 -4.30 -18.35
CA THR A 202 34.83 -4.49 -19.43
C THR A 202 33.44 -4.77 -18.86
N ASP A 203 33.33 -5.65 -17.87
CA ASP A 203 32.07 -6.01 -17.21
C ASP A 203 31.45 -4.76 -16.54
N SER A 204 32.26 -3.87 -15.95
CA SER A 204 31.81 -2.59 -15.41
C SER A 204 31.34 -1.60 -16.48
N ALA A 205 31.89 -1.67 -17.69
CA ALA A 205 31.46 -0.85 -18.83
C ALA A 205 30.14 -1.37 -19.43
N GLU A 206 30.01 -2.69 -19.61
CA GLU A 206 28.77 -3.33 -20.07
C GLU A 206 27.63 -3.18 -19.06
N ALA A 207 27.91 -3.31 -17.76
CA ALA A 207 26.95 -3.04 -16.69
C ALA A 207 26.40 -1.61 -16.78
N LYS A 208 27.28 -0.60 -16.97
CA LYS A 208 26.86 0.81 -17.14
C LYS A 208 26.06 1.06 -18.42
N ALA A 209 26.39 0.37 -19.52
CA ALA A 209 25.60 0.44 -20.75
C ALA A 209 24.18 -0.13 -20.51
N SER A 210 24.07 -1.27 -19.81
CA SER A 210 22.78 -1.86 -19.45
C SER A 210 21.97 -0.99 -18.47
N GLU A 211 22.65 -0.33 -17.51
CA GLU A 211 22.05 0.63 -16.58
C GLU A 211 21.49 1.86 -17.34
N GLN A 212 22.22 2.35 -18.34
CA GLN A 212 21.78 3.45 -19.20
C GLN A 212 20.59 3.05 -20.10
N GLU A 213 20.55 1.83 -20.64
CA GLU A 213 19.35 1.31 -21.32
C GLU A 213 18.14 1.20 -20.38
N VAL A 214 18.35 0.69 -19.15
CA VAL A 214 17.28 0.56 -18.14
C VAL A 214 16.77 1.95 -17.73
N ALA A 215 17.64 2.94 -17.58
CA ALA A 215 17.24 4.32 -17.32
C ALA A 215 16.38 4.90 -18.47
N GLN A 216 16.74 4.65 -19.73
CA GLN A 216 15.93 5.06 -20.89
C GLN A 216 14.57 4.35 -20.93
N LYS A 217 14.52 3.04 -20.61
CA LYS A 217 13.28 2.27 -20.50
C LYS A 217 12.38 2.79 -19.37
N ILE A 218 12.95 3.18 -18.23
CA ILE A 218 12.22 3.84 -17.13
C ILE A 218 11.68 5.22 -17.57
N GLU A 219 12.48 6.03 -18.28
CA GLU A 219 12.02 7.33 -18.78
C GLU A 219 10.86 7.19 -19.80
N GLN A 220 10.90 6.15 -20.65
CA GLN A 220 9.78 5.86 -21.55
C GLN A 220 8.54 5.41 -20.77
N ILE A 221 8.68 4.47 -19.84
CA ILE A 221 7.56 4.04 -18.97
C ILE A 221 6.96 5.23 -18.20
N HIS A 222 7.77 6.20 -17.75
CA HIS A 222 7.27 7.43 -17.12
C HIS A 222 6.49 8.35 -18.07
N LYS A 223 6.77 8.35 -19.38
CA LYS A 223 5.96 9.05 -20.39
C LYS A 223 4.64 8.31 -20.60
N ASP A 224 4.71 7.01 -20.86
CA ASP A 224 3.54 6.15 -21.09
C ASP A 224 2.56 6.20 -19.90
N LEU A 225 3.07 6.19 -18.66
CA LEU A 225 2.28 6.26 -17.42
C LEU A 225 1.64 7.67 -17.23
N ASN A 226 2.30 8.74 -17.70
CA ASN A 226 1.70 10.08 -17.71
C ASN A 226 0.62 10.22 -18.79
N ASP A 227 0.81 9.65 -19.97
CA ASP A 227 -0.19 9.63 -21.03
C ASP A 227 -1.42 8.80 -20.62
N ILE A 228 -1.21 7.64 -19.98
CA ILE A 228 -2.28 6.83 -19.36
C ILE A 228 -3.00 7.63 -18.26
N LYS A 229 -2.29 8.36 -17.39
CA LYS A 229 -2.92 9.26 -16.41
C LYS A 229 -3.76 10.36 -17.08
N GLN A 230 -3.30 10.91 -18.21
CA GLN A 230 -4.05 11.91 -18.96
C GLN A 230 -5.31 11.32 -19.62
N GLN A 231 -5.22 10.11 -20.18
CA GLN A 231 -6.38 9.36 -20.70
C GLN A 231 -7.37 9.00 -19.58
N ILE A 232 -6.90 8.53 -18.42
CA ILE A 232 -7.75 8.28 -17.24
C ILE A 232 -8.43 9.56 -16.77
N LYS A 233 -7.73 10.71 -16.77
CA LYS A 233 -8.33 12.00 -16.42
C LYS A 233 -9.40 12.44 -17.43
N GLN A 234 -9.18 12.23 -18.72
CA GLN A 234 -10.17 12.49 -19.77
C GLN A 234 -11.38 11.54 -19.67
N SER A 235 -11.15 10.26 -19.40
CA SER A 235 -12.20 9.25 -19.20
C SER A 235 -13.05 9.55 -17.95
N ASN A 236 -12.41 9.92 -16.84
CA ASN A 236 -13.14 10.36 -15.64
C ASN A 236 -13.97 11.63 -15.89
N GLN A 237 -13.47 12.56 -16.72
CA GLN A 237 -14.23 13.75 -17.13
C GLN A 237 -15.47 13.37 -17.95
N THR A 238 -15.34 12.52 -18.97
CA THR A 238 -16.49 12.07 -19.76
C THR A 238 -17.45 11.19 -18.95
N ILE A 239 -16.96 10.45 -17.95
CA ILE A 239 -17.81 9.75 -16.97
C ILE A 239 -18.60 10.76 -16.11
N THR A 240 -18.00 11.84 -15.59
CA THR A 240 -18.79 12.85 -14.86
C THR A 240 -19.77 13.60 -15.75
N ASP A 241 -19.41 13.89 -16.99
CA ASP A 241 -20.30 14.54 -17.96
C ASP A 241 -21.47 13.62 -18.32
N ASN A 242 -21.23 12.32 -18.53
CA ASN A 242 -22.27 11.30 -18.72
C ASN A 242 -23.16 11.13 -17.48
N ILE A 243 -22.60 11.15 -16.26
CA ILE A 243 -23.39 11.10 -15.02
C ILE A 243 -24.31 12.32 -14.91
N ASN A 244 -23.84 13.51 -15.29
CA ASN A 244 -24.65 14.72 -15.29
C ASN A 244 -25.75 14.67 -16.36
N LEU A 245 -25.45 14.15 -17.57
CA LEU A 245 -26.44 13.91 -18.61
C LEU A 245 -27.48 12.85 -18.18
N ILE A 246 -27.08 11.80 -17.47
CA ILE A 246 -27.99 10.78 -16.92
C ILE A 246 -28.89 11.37 -15.83
N LYS A 247 -28.39 12.29 -14.98
CA LYS A 247 -29.25 13.04 -14.03
C LYS A 247 -30.27 13.88 -14.80
N GLN A 248 -29.84 14.71 -15.74
CA GLN A 248 -30.75 15.53 -16.56
C GLN A 248 -31.80 14.66 -17.27
N LYS A 249 -31.43 13.46 -17.76
CA LYS A 249 -32.36 12.52 -18.40
C LYS A 249 -33.25 11.74 -17.43
N LYS A 250 -32.92 11.68 -16.13
CA LYS A 250 -33.86 11.27 -15.07
C LYS A 250 -34.85 12.39 -14.78
N ASP A 251 -34.38 13.62 -14.63
CA ASP A 251 -35.21 14.79 -14.35
C ASP A 251 -36.21 15.03 -15.51
N ASP A 252 -35.75 14.94 -16.77
CA ASP A 252 -36.61 14.95 -17.97
C ASP A 252 -37.68 13.85 -17.92
N ASN A 253 -37.30 12.62 -17.55
CA ASN A 253 -38.22 11.48 -17.45
C ASN A 253 -39.24 11.65 -16.31
N GLU A 254 -38.84 12.21 -15.17
CA GLU A 254 -39.74 12.46 -14.05
C GLU A 254 -40.74 13.57 -14.40
N ASN A 255 -40.29 14.63 -15.06
CA ASN A 255 -41.17 15.66 -15.64
C ASN A 255 -42.14 15.08 -16.69
N LEU A 256 -41.66 14.23 -17.61
CA LEU A 256 -42.50 13.52 -18.57
C LEU A 256 -43.50 12.57 -17.90
N LYS A 257 -43.10 11.87 -16.84
CA LYS A 257 -43.96 10.97 -16.06
C LYS A 257 -45.04 11.74 -15.31
N ASN A 258 -44.72 12.90 -14.75
CA ASN A 258 -45.67 13.80 -14.11
C ASN A 258 -46.65 14.42 -15.13
N TYR A 259 -46.16 14.80 -16.31
CA TYR A 259 -47.00 15.24 -17.43
C TYR A 259 -47.91 14.11 -17.94
N PHE A 260 -47.42 12.87 -18.00
CA PHE A 260 -48.23 11.68 -18.34
C PHE A 260 -49.30 11.38 -17.30
N TYR A 261 -49.01 11.48 -15.99
CA TYR A 261 -50.05 11.34 -14.96
C TYR A 261 -51.09 12.45 -15.03
N SER A 262 -50.67 13.70 -15.27
CA SER A 262 -51.59 14.84 -15.45
C SER A 262 -52.51 14.64 -16.65
N THR A 263 -51.96 14.31 -17.83
CA THR A 263 -52.74 14.04 -19.04
C THR A 263 -53.59 12.77 -18.93
N LYS A 264 -53.14 11.73 -18.22
CA LYS A 264 -53.96 10.54 -17.91
C LYS A 264 -55.13 10.85 -16.96
N SER A 265 -54.95 11.79 -16.04
CA SER A 265 -56.03 12.29 -15.17
C SER A 265 -57.04 13.12 -15.98
N ALA A 266 -56.56 14.04 -16.83
CA ALA A 266 -57.41 14.80 -17.75
C ALA A 266 -58.17 13.89 -18.73
N LEU A 267 -57.54 12.82 -19.24
CA LEU A 267 -58.20 11.82 -20.08
C LEU A 267 -59.28 11.03 -19.33
N LYS A 268 -59.10 10.74 -18.03
CA LYS A 268 -60.19 10.17 -17.20
C LYS A 268 -61.38 11.12 -17.13
N VAL A 269 -61.16 12.38 -16.75
CA VAL A 269 -62.23 13.39 -16.67
C VAL A 269 -62.94 13.55 -18.01
N ASN A 270 -62.19 13.71 -19.12
CA ASN A 270 -62.76 13.77 -20.46
C ASN A 270 -63.54 12.51 -20.87
N GLN A 271 -63.18 11.34 -20.34
CA GLN A 271 -63.88 10.09 -20.64
C GLN A 271 -65.15 9.93 -19.78
N GLU A 272 -65.10 10.34 -18.51
CA GLU A 272 -66.27 10.48 -17.63
C GLU A 272 -67.27 11.51 -18.22
N ASP A 273 -66.78 12.65 -18.73
CA ASP A 273 -67.59 13.64 -19.46
C ASP A 273 -68.16 13.08 -20.78
N LEU A 274 -67.40 12.27 -21.54
CA LEU A 274 -67.92 11.63 -22.75
C LEU A 274 -69.01 10.59 -22.43
N ASP A 275 -68.88 9.84 -21.35
CA ASP A 275 -69.90 8.88 -20.93
C ASP A 275 -71.12 9.57 -20.30
N ASN A 276 -70.93 10.71 -19.61
CA ASN A 276 -72.01 11.63 -19.24
C ASN A 276 -72.76 12.15 -20.48
N LEU A 277 -72.05 12.69 -21.49
CA LEU A 277 -72.67 13.12 -22.75
C LEU A 277 -73.38 11.97 -23.49
N ARG A 278 -72.81 10.76 -23.49
CA ARG A 278 -73.46 9.56 -24.06
C ARG A 278 -74.77 9.23 -23.34
N SER A 279 -74.80 9.34 -22.01
CA SER A 279 -76.04 9.16 -21.23
C SER A 279 -77.08 10.24 -21.58
N GLU A 280 -76.66 11.50 -21.71
CA GLU A 280 -77.57 12.60 -22.07
C GLU A 280 -78.09 12.46 -23.50
N ILE A 281 -77.24 12.03 -24.44
CA ILE A 281 -77.62 11.70 -25.81
C ILE A 281 -78.60 10.53 -25.84
N ALA A 282 -78.42 9.50 -25.00
CA ALA A 282 -79.37 8.39 -24.88
C ALA A 282 -80.74 8.86 -24.37
N VAL A 283 -80.78 9.70 -23.32
CA VAL A 283 -82.02 10.29 -22.79
C VAL A 283 -82.68 11.23 -23.81
N ARG A 284 -81.91 12.08 -24.50
CA ARG A 284 -82.42 12.93 -25.58
C ARG A 284 -82.96 12.10 -26.74
N LYS A 285 -82.33 10.96 -27.06
CA LYS A 285 -82.77 10.04 -28.13
C LYS A 285 -84.08 9.33 -27.77
N THR A 286 -84.24 8.80 -26.56
CA THR A 286 -85.53 8.22 -26.13
C THR A 286 -86.63 9.27 -26.05
N LEU A 287 -86.32 10.53 -25.69
CA LEU A 287 -87.25 11.66 -25.83
C LEU A 287 -87.62 11.94 -27.30
N LEU A 288 -86.67 11.88 -28.22
CA LEU A 288 -86.90 12.12 -29.65
C LEU A 288 -87.76 11.00 -30.26
N ASP A 289 -87.51 9.73 -29.93
CA ASP A 289 -88.29 8.60 -30.41
C ASP A 289 -89.70 8.54 -29.74
N ASN A 290 -89.84 8.98 -28.48
CA ASN A 290 -91.16 9.23 -27.86
C ASN A 290 -91.92 10.39 -28.53
N ASN A 291 -91.23 11.42 -29.02
CA ASN A 291 -91.86 12.52 -29.75
C ASN A 291 -92.19 12.12 -31.21
N ARG A 292 -91.38 11.28 -31.85
CA ARG A 292 -91.69 10.66 -33.14
C ARG A 292 -92.95 9.80 -33.05
N THR A 293 -92.99 8.84 -32.13
CA THR A 293 -94.17 7.97 -31.95
C THR A 293 -95.45 8.72 -31.56
N LYS A 294 -95.35 9.91 -30.92
CA LYS A 294 -96.48 10.84 -30.78
C LYS A 294 -96.85 11.51 -32.11
N ASN A 295 -95.87 12.02 -32.84
CA ASN A 295 -96.06 12.68 -34.14
C ASN A 295 -96.67 11.73 -35.18
N ASP A 296 -96.21 10.47 -35.21
CA ASP A 296 -96.72 9.40 -36.08
C ASP A 296 -98.18 9.06 -35.77
N LYS A 297 -98.56 9.03 -34.47
CA LYS A 297 -99.96 8.90 -34.04
C LYS A 297 -100.80 10.08 -34.52
N THR A 298 -100.37 11.32 -34.24
CA THR A 298 -101.09 12.51 -34.73
C THR A 298 -101.16 12.57 -36.26
N GLN A 299 -100.18 12.01 -36.97
CA GLN A 299 -100.22 11.94 -38.43
C GLN A 299 -101.17 10.85 -38.95
N ALA A 300 -101.31 9.73 -38.23
CA ALA A 300 -102.37 8.74 -38.50
C ALA A 300 -103.78 9.33 -38.26
N ASP A 301 -103.96 10.09 -37.18
CA ASP A 301 -105.21 10.83 -36.91
C ASP A 301 -105.50 11.90 -37.99
N LEU A 302 -104.46 12.56 -38.50
CA LEU A 302 -104.57 13.54 -39.60
C LEU A 302 -104.89 12.86 -40.94
N VAL A 303 -104.46 11.60 -41.15
CA VAL A 303 -104.86 10.79 -42.31
C VAL A 303 -106.31 10.30 -42.20
N SER A 304 -106.75 9.82 -41.03
CA SER A 304 -108.14 9.36 -40.85
C SER A 304 -109.15 10.51 -40.97
N THR A 305 -108.84 11.68 -40.40
CA THR A 305 -109.66 12.90 -40.58
C THR A 305 -109.67 13.40 -42.02
N LYS A 306 -108.56 13.30 -42.77
CA LYS A 306 -108.57 13.57 -44.22
C LYS A 306 -109.45 12.61 -45.01
N GLN A 307 -109.40 11.31 -44.72
CA GLN A 307 -110.30 10.33 -45.37
C GLN A 307 -111.78 10.60 -45.05
N ALA A 308 -112.09 11.00 -43.81
CA ALA A 308 -113.43 11.45 -43.44
C ALA A 308 -113.86 12.69 -44.26
N ILE A 309 -113.00 13.71 -44.36
CA ILE A 309 -113.27 14.92 -45.16
C ILE A 309 -113.51 14.58 -46.64
N GLU A 310 -112.68 13.75 -47.27
CA GLU A 310 -112.86 13.35 -48.68
C GLU A 310 -114.23 12.66 -48.89
N SER A 311 -114.67 11.82 -47.94
CA SER A 311 -116.00 11.17 -47.97
C SER A 311 -117.20 12.09 -47.69
N THR A 312 -116.97 13.30 -47.18
CA THR A 312 -117.99 14.36 -47.09
C THR A 312 -118.00 15.25 -48.34
N LYS A 313 -116.84 15.41 -48.99
CA LYS A 313 -116.66 16.24 -50.18
C LYS A 313 -117.34 15.63 -51.41
N THR A 314 -117.28 14.32 -51.61
CA THR A 314 -118.01 13.63 -52.70
C THR A 314 -119.53 13.87 -52.60
N LYS A 315 -120.09 13.81 -51.39
CA LYS A 315 -121.51 14.11 -51.12
C LYS A 315 -121.86 15.57 -51.37
N PHE A 316 -120.92 16.49 -51.09
CA PHE A 316 -121.08 17.90 -51.40
C PHE A 316 -121.14 18.13 -52.92
N GLU A 317 -120.28 17.46 -53.69
CA GLU A 317 -120.25 17.53 -55.17
C GLU A 317 -121.52 16.95 -55.83
N GLU A 318 -122.23 16.04 -55.18
CA GLU A 318 -123.58 15.59 -55.59
C GLU A 318 -124.62 16.69 -55.34
N THR A 319 -124.73 17.21 -54.11
CA THR A 319 -125.70 18.29 -53.78
C THR A 319 -125.49 19.59 -54.57
N ASN A 320 -124.25 19.87 -55.00
CA ASN A 320 -123.92 21.05 -55.77
C ASN A 320 -124.42 20.98 -57.24
N LYS A 321 -124.71 19.78 -57.76
CA LYS A 321 -125.36 19.63 -59.09
C LYS A 321 -126.86 19.90 -59.02
N GLU A 322 -127.52 19.51 -57.93
CA GLU A 322 -128.95 19.78 -57.72
C GLU A 322 -129.21 21.28 -57.55
N LEU A 323 -128.32 21.99 -56.83
CA LEU A 323 -128.35 23.46 -56.71
C LEU A 323 -128.17 24.19 -58.05
N GLN A 324 -127.51 23.58 -59.03
CA GLN A 324 -127.23 24.23 -60.33
C GLN A 324 -128.49 24.33 -61.20
N GLY A 325 -129.46 23.41 -61.07
CA GLY A 325 -130.77 23.52 -61.75
C GLY A 325 -131.66 24.63 -61.17
N ILE A 326 -131.62 24.84 -59.85
CA ILE A 326 -132.41 25.87 -59.16
C ILE A 326 -131.94 27.29 -59.58
N ALA A 327 -130.67 27.45 -59.96
CA ALA A 327 -130.12 28.74 -60.39
C ALA A 327 -130.84 29.31 -61.65
N GLU A 328 -131.23 28.47 -62.61
CA GLU A 328 -131.86 28.92 -63.85
C GLU A 328 -133.29 29.45 -63.63
N GLU A 329 -134.02 28.90 -62.65
CA GLU A 329 -135.34 29.40 -62.25
C GLU A 329 -135.24 30.78 -61.55
N THR A 330 -134.22 30.99 -60.71
CA THR A 330 -134.04 32.28 -60.02
C THR A 330 -133.77 33.46 -60.95
N ALA A 331 -133.20 33.21 -62.13
CA ALA A 331 -132.94 34.24 -63.14
C ALA A 331 -134.24 34.89 -63.68
N GLN A 332 -135.35 34.14 -63.74
CA GLN A 332 -136.64 34.66 -64.23
C GLN A 332 -137.36 35.49 -63.16
N MET A 333 -137.27 35.09 -61.88
CA MET A 333 -137.80 35.86 -60.75
C MET A 333 -137.13 37.23 -60.55
N GLN A 334 -135.81 37.31 -60.83
CA GLN A 334 -135.02 38.53 -60.60
C GLN A 334 -135.51 39.74 -61.41
N ASN A 335 -136.13 39.52 -62.58
CA ASN A 335 -136.69 40.60 -63.40
C ASN A 335 -138.04 41.12 -62.88
N MET A 336 -138.87 40.29 -62.23
CA MET A 336 -140.12 40.77 -61.63
C MET A 336 -139.87 41.53 -60.33
N LEU A 337 -138.88 41.09 -59.53
CA LEU A 337 -138.51 41.69 -58.25
C LEU A 337 -138.06 43.17 -58.32
N ASN A 338 -137.62 43.64 -59.49
CA ASN A 338 -137.24 45.06 -59.66
C ASN A 338 -138.44 46.00 -59.85
N ASN A 339 -139.59 45.52 -60.32
CA ASN A 339 -140.81 46.34 -60.40
C ASN A 339 -141.49 46.50 -59.03
N GLU A 340 -141.44 45.49 -58.16
CA GLU A 340 -142.06 45.57 -56.82
C GLU A 340 -141.34 46.55 -55.86
N LYS A 341 -140.05 46.85 -56.12
CA LYS A 341 -139.28 47.80 -55.28
C LYS A 341 -139.86 49.22 -55.26
N GLY A 342 -140.59 49.63 -56.31
CA GLY A 342 -141.35 50.89 -56.30
C GLY A 342 -142.54 50.85 -55.33
N ILE A 343 -143.26 49.72 -55.29
CA ILE A 343 -144.46 49.52 -54.46
C ILE A 343 -144.11 49.53 -52.96
N PHE A 344 -142.90 49.10 -52.60
CA PHE A 344 -142.46 49.06 -51.20
C PHE A 344 -142.43 50.45 -50.53
N GLN A 345 -142.22 51.53 -51.29
CA GLN A 345 -142.20 52.90 -50.77
C GLN A 345 -143.59 53.33 -50.25
N ASP A 346 -144.66 52.97 -50.96
CA ASP A 346 -146.05 53.18 -50.52
C ASP A 346 -146.47 52.21 -49.41
N LEU A 347 -145.88 51.01 -49.38
CA LEU A 347 -146.19 49.97 -48.40
C LEU A 347 -145.76 50.37 -46.97
N ILE A 348 -144.79 51.29 -46.83
CA ILE A 348 -144.45 51.95 -45.56
C ILE A 348 -145.66 52.71 -44.98
N ASN A 349 -146.47 53.36 -45.83
CA ASN A 349 -147.69 54.06 -45.39
C ASN A 349 -148.78 53.07 -44.99
N GLN A 350 -148.98 51.98 -45.75
CA GLN A 350 -149.95 50.92 -45.38
C GLN A 350 -149.59 50.19 -44.08
N LYS A 351 -148.30 50.14 -43.69
CA LYS A 351 -147.85 49.49 -42.44
C LYS A 351 -148.43 50.14 -41.17
N LYS A 352 -148.81 51.44 -41.23
CA LYS A 352 -149.58 52.11 -40.15
C LYS A 352 -151.05 51.64 -40.09
N GLN A 353 -151.62 51.23 -41.22
CA GLN A 353 -153.02 50.82 -41.33
C GLN A 353 -153.22 49.36 -40.90
N ASN A 354 -152.30 48.46 -41.29
CA ASN A 354 -152.39 47.03 -40.93
C ASN A 354 -152.15 46.71 -39.44
N HIS A 355 -151.64 47.64 -38.62
CA HIS A 355 -151.66 47.49 -37.16
C HIS A 355 -153.08 47.26 -36.61
N LYS A 356 -154.13 47.78 -37.27
CA LYS A 356 -155.53 47.52 -36.91
C LYS A 356 -156.05 46.13 -37.33
N ARG A 357 -155.34 45.42 -38.22
CA ARG A 357 -155.69 44.06 -38.67
C ARG A 357 -155.04 42.96 -37.83
N ILE A 358 -153.86 43.22 -37.25
CA ILE A 358 -153.14 42.26 -36.39
C ILE A 358 -153.99 41.83 -35.17
N ALA A 359 -154.82 42.73 -34.64
CA ALA A 359 -155.75 42.43 -33.55
C ALA A 359 -156.88 41.44 -33.91
N ALA A 360 -157.19 41.24 -35.19
CA ALA A 360 -158.25 40.30 -35.61
C ALA A 360 -157.74 38.86 -35.77
N CYS A 361 -156.52 38.68 -36.30
CA CYS A 361 -155.95 37.36 -36.58
C CYS A 361 -155.64 36.55 -35.29
N GLN A 362 -155.61 37.21 -34.12
CA GLN A 362 -155.54 36.52 -32.82
C GLN A 362 -156.73 35.57 -32.56
N GLN A 363 -157.87 35.74 -33.25
CA GLN A 363 -159.00 34.81 -33.18
C GLN A 363 -158.82 33.55 -34.07
N GLU A 364 -158.03 33.62 -35.15
CA GLU A 364 -157.84 32.48 -36.08
C GLU A 364 -156.88 31.41 -35.52
N ILE A 365 -155.97 31.79 -34.63
CA ILE A 365 -155.03 30.86 -33.97
C ILE A 365 -155.77 29.77 -33.19
N ILE A 366 -156.93 30.10 -32.59
CA ILE A 366 -157.80 29.18 -31.85
C ILE A 366 -158.27 28.01 -32.75
N LEU A 367 -158.47 28.25 -34.05
CA LEU A 367 -158.93 27.25 -35.02
C LEU A 367 -157.82 26.37 -35.61
N ARG A 368 -156.53 26.68 -35.41
CA ARG A 368 -155.42 25.79 -35.79
C ARG A 368 -154.80 25.02 -34.62
N THR A 369 -155.16 25.35 -33.38
CA THR A 369 -154.79 24.55 -32.21
C THR A 369 -155.53 23.19 -32.18
N THR A 370 -156.65 23.05 -32.89
CA THR A 370 -157.39 21.79 -33.01
C THR A 370 -156.73 20.77 -33.94
N ASP A 371 -156.09 21.20 -35.03
CA ASP A 371 -155.59 20.29 -36.07
C ASP A 371 -154.37 19.47 -35.63
N LEU A 372 -153.46 20.09 -34.85
CA LEU A 372 -152.24 19.42 -34.37
C LEU A 372 -152.53 18.25 -33.41
N ASN A 373 -153.63 18.32 -32.64
CA ASN A 373 -154.04 17.24 -31.74
C ASN A 373 -154.44 15.97 -32.50
N GLN A 374 -154.87 16.06 -33.76
CA GLN A 374 -155.21 14.88 -34.56
C GLN A 374 -153.97 14.13 -35.05
N ILE A 375 -152.87 14.83 -35.35
CA ILE A 375 -151.63 14.23 -35.87
C ILE A 375 -150.89 13.42 -34.79
N GLN A 376 -150.96 13.84 -33.51
CA GLN A 376 -150.36 13.09 -32.40
C GLN A 376 -150.98 11.70 -32.19
N ASN A 377 -152.24 11.50 -32.58
CA ASN A 377 -152.98 10.26 -32.29
C ASN A 377 -152.53 9.08 -33.17
N ASN A 378 -152.15 9.36 -34.43
CA ASN A 378 -151.96 8.30 -35.43
C ASN A 378 -150.62 7.53 -35.31
N ASN A 379 -149.58 8.11 -34.70
CA ASN A 379 -148.24 7.51 -34.70
C ASN A 379 -147.97 6.54 -33.53
N ASN A 380 -148.74 6.61 -32.43
CA ASN A 380 -148.57 5.68 -31.29
C ASN A 380 -149.19 4.29 -31.50
N ILE A 381 -149.93 4.07 -32.61
CA ILE A 381 -150.31 2.72 -33.05
C ILE A 381 -149.05 1.87 -33.31
N ALA A 382 -147.97 2.49 -33.81
CA ALA A 382 -146.68 1.82 -34.05
C ALA A 382 -145.87 1.48 -32.77
N ARG A 383 -146.29 1.94 -31.58
CA ARG A 383 -145.61 1.62 -30.29
C ARG A 383 -146.22 0.44 -29.53
N ARG A 384 -147.30 -0.18 -30.01
CA ARG A 384 -148.04 -1.22 -29.26
C ARG A 384 -147.61 -2.67 -29.52
N THR A 385 -146.66 -2.94 -30.41
CA THR A 385 -146.40 -4.29 -30.94
C THR A 385 -145.09 -4.95 -30.54
N ILE A 386 -144.19 -4.26 -29.80
CA ILE A 386 -142.83 -4.76 -29.52
C ILE A 386 -142.58 -5.03 -28.02
N GLU A 387 -143.29 -4.37 -27.10
CA GLU A 387 -143.05 -4.51 -25.65
C GLU A 387 -143.58 -5.83 -25.06
N ASN A 388 -144.71 -6.35 -25.56
CA ASN A 388 -145.46 -7.43 -24.91
C ASN A 388 -144.78 -8.82 -24.95
N VAL A 389 -143.78 -9.05 -25.80
CA VAL A 389 -143.20 -10.40 -26.04
C VAL A 389 -142.13 -10.77 -24.99
N ARG A 390 -141.88 -9.93 -23.99
CA ARG A 390 -140.82 -10.12 -22.99
C ARG A 390 -141.23 -10.68 -21.62
N SER A 391 -142.52 -10.96 -21.36
CA SER A 391 -143.00 -11.12 -19.96
C SER A 391 -143.90 -12.32 -19.62
N GLU A 392 -144.05 -13.35 -20.48
CA GLU A 392 -144.99 -14.46 -20.20
C GLU A 392 -144.39 -15.88 -20.09
N HIS A 393 -143.06 -16.09 -20.23
CA HIS A 393 -142.52 -17.46 -20.19
C HIS A 393 -141.16 -17.67 -19.48
N HIS A 394 -140.84 -16.87 -18.45
CA HIS A 394 -139.72 -17.20 -17.56
C HIS A 394 -140.03 -17.10 -16.05
N LYS A 395 -140.86 -18.07 -15.62
CA LYS A 395 -141.08 -18.57 -14.24
C LYS A 395 -142.11 -17.83 -13.40
N LEU A 396 -143.00 -18.64 -12.81
CA LEU A 396 -143.91 -18.32 -11.72
C LEU A 396 -143.89 -19.51 -10.72
N ILE A 397 -142.72 -19.78 -10.13
CA ILE A 397 -142.55 -20.76 -9.03
C ILE A 397 -141.52 -20.23 -8.01
N GLU A 398 -141.98 -19.32 -7.17
CA GLU A 398 -141.78 -19.37 -5.71
C GLU A 398 -142.88 -18.51 -5.08
N SER A 399 -143.96 -19.17 -4.66
CA SER A 399 -144.31 -19.38 -3.25
C SER A 399 -144.92 -18.13 -2.59
N ASN A 400 -146.23 -17.88 -2.75
CA ASN A 400 -147.34 -18.54 -2.02
C ASN A 400 -147.56 -17.99 -0.59
N ILE A 401 -148.66 -17.24 -0.43
CA ILE A 401 -149.52 -17.12 0.76
C ILE A 401 -150.81 -16.38 0.31
N GLU A 402 -151.95 -16.83 0.85
CA GLU A 402 -153.33 -16.25 0.92
C GLU A 402 -153.71 -14.95 0.15
N GLU A 403 -154.95 -14.73 -0.35
CA GLU A 403 -156.25 -15.32 0.04
C GLU A 403 -157.36 -15.28 -1.07
N VAL A 404 -158.34 -16.18 -0.87
CA VAL A 404 -159.77 -16.26 -1.32
C VAL A 404 -160.44 -14.95 -1.77
N HIS A 405 -161.34 -14.83 -2.77
CA HIS A 405 -162.18 -15.73 -3.60
C HIS A 405 -163.57 -16.21 -3.07
N GLU A 406 -164.54 -15.31 -2.92
CA GLU A 406 -166.00 -15.61 -2.93
C GLU A 406 -166.68 -14.76 -4.03
N THR A 407 -167.65 -15.15 -4.87
CA THR A 407 -168.64 -16.24 -4.96
C THR A 407 -169.70 -16.32 -3.87
N ALA A 408 -170.85 -15.65 -4.08
CA ALA A 408 -172.18 -16.29 -4.12
C ALA A 408 -173.33 -15.30 -4.41
N PHE A 409 -174.51 -15.88 -4.63
CA PHE A 409 -175.83 -15.38 -4.21
C PHE A 409 -176.52 -14.20 -4.93
N VAL A 410 -177.60 -14.56 -5.63
CA VAL A 410 -178.92 -13.89 -5.68
C VAL A 410 -178.96 -12.35 -5.54
N GLU A 411 -179.14 -11.67 -6.66
CA GLU A 411 -180.42 -11.00 -6.99
C GLU A 411 -180.59 -11.04 -8.53
N ASN A 412 -181.66 -11.65 -9.05
CA ASN A 412 -182.97 -11.01 -9.27
C ASN A 412 -182.86 -9.88 -10.32
N GLN A 413 -183.02 -10.19 -11.61
CA GLN A 413 -184.27 -9.89 -12.32
C GLN A 413 -184.96 -8.60 -11.85
N ASN A 414 -184.75 -7.49 -12.57
CA ASN A 414 -185.87 -6.60 -12.90
C ASN A 414 -185.63 -5.76 -14.16
N SER A 415 -185.86 -6.38 -15.32
CA SER A 415 -186.29 -5.66 -16.52
C SER A 415 -187.78 -5.92 -16.72
N ILE A 416 -188.61 -5.22 -15.93
CA ILE A 416 -190.07 -5.07 -16.05
C ILE A 416 -190.44 -3.91 -15.11
N LEU A 417 -190.97 -2.78 -15.61
CA LEU A 417 -192.30 -2.56 -16.19
C LEU A 417 -193.43 -2.55 -15.15
N LEU A 418 -193.65 -1.39 -14.53
CA LEU A 418 -194.98 -0.76 -14.54
C LEU A 418 -194.77 0.68 -15.05
N ASN A 419 -195.19 1.04 -16.26
CA ASN A 419 -196.59 1.22 -16.66
C ASN A 419 -197.41 1.91 -15.56
N GLN A 420 -197.22 3.24 -15.49
CA GLN A 420 -198.29 4.23 -15.32
C GLN A 420 -199.62 3.69 -14.74
N ALA A 421 -199.72 3.68 -13.42
CA ALA A 421 -200.96 3.62 -12.65
C ALA A 421 -202.04 2.60 -13.09
N ILE A 422 -201.91 1.39 -12.52
CA ILE A 422 -203.04 0.58 -12.02
C ILE A 422 -203.78 -0.31 -13.05
N ASP A 423 -204.16 -1.47 -12.51
CA ASP A 423 -204.98 -2.55 -13.02
C ASP A 423 -206.15 -2.19 -13.95
N ILE A 424 -206.37 -3.01 -14.99
CA ILE A 424 -207.57 -3.85 -15.20
C ILE A 424 -207.59 -4.43 -16.64
N LYS A 425 -207.28 -5.73 -16.77
CA LYS A 425 -207.87 -6.75 -17.71
C LYS A 425 -206.98 -7.99 -17.87
N ILE A 426 -206.94 -8.77 -16.80
CA ILE A 426 -206.75 -10.23 -16.84
C ILE A 426 -207.96 -10.85 -17.58
N ASP A 427 -207.81 -12.03 -18.22
CA ASP A 427 -208.82 -13.11 -18.38
C ASP A 427 -208.72 -14.00 -19.66
N THR A 428 -207.77 -13.79 -20.58
CA THR A 428 -207.72 -14.53 -21.87
C THR A 428 -206.51 -15.45 -22.09
N HIS A 429 -206.22 -16.35 -21.15
CA HIS A 429 -205.13 -17.36 -21.26
C HIS A 429 -205.58 -18.84 -21.22
N ASN A 430 -206.68 -19.19 -20.53
CA ASN A 430 -206.62 -20.35 -19.63
C ASN A 430 -206.96 -21.77 -20.16
N LEU A 431 -207.48 -22.00 -21.37
CA LEU A 431 -208.04 -23.33 -21.74
C LEU A 431 -207.56 -23.90 -23.09
N ARG A 432 -206.34 -24.44 -23.12
CA ARG A 432 -205.91 -25.39 -24.18
C ARG A 432 -204.74 -26.34 -23.82
N GLY A 433 -204.28 -26.39 -22.57
CA GLY A 433 -202.98 -26.98 -22.21
C GLY A 433 -202.92 -28.50 -22.00
N ASP A 434 -203.95 -29.09 -21.39
CA ASP A 434 -203.75 -30.26 -20.52
C ASP A 434 -203.49 -31.61 -21.21
N VAL A 435 -203.58 -31.67 -22.55
CA VAL A 435 -203.54 -32.94 -23.32
C VAL A 435 -202.15 -33.30 -23.85
N ILE A 436 -201.22 -32.33 -23.96
CA ILE A 436 -199.94 -32.55 -24.67
C ILE A 436 -198.80 -33.00 -23.74
N GLN A 437 -198.88 -32.72 -22.43
CA GLN A 437 -197.71 -32.80 -21.54
C GLN A 437 -197.16 -34.23 -21.34
N ILE A 438 -198.03 -35.23 -21.18
CA ILE A 438 -197.65 -36.57 -20.70
C ILE A 438 -196.79 -37.37 -21.70
N GLN A 439 -196.86 -37.07 -23.00
CA GLN A 439 -196.08 -37.82 -24.01
C GLN A 439 -194.62 -37.37 -24.13
N LYS A 440 -194.25 -36.20 -23.60
CA LYS A 440 -192.93 -35.60 -23.80
C LYS A 440 -191.86 -36.14 -22.84
N ASP A 441 -192.27 -36.54 -21.63
CA ASP A 441 -191.34 -36.89 -20.54
C ASP A 441 -190.59 -38.23 -20.77
N ILE A 442 -191.01 -39.05 -21.74
CA ILE A 442 -190.41 -40.37 -22.01
C ILE A 442 -189.11 -40.26 -22.83
N GLU A 443 -189.06 -39.42 -23.87
CA GLU A 443 -187.87 -39.27 -24.73
C GLU A 443 -186.68 -38.67 -23.96
N ASP A 444 -186.99 -37.77 -23.02
CA ASP A 444 -186.02 -36.94 -22.29
C ASP A 444 -185.06 -37.73 -21.38
N TYR A 445 -185.48 -38.92 -20.90
CA TYR A 445 -184.62 -39.81 -20.08
C TYR A 445 -183.70 -40.71 -20.91
N GLN A 446 -184.09 -41.05 -22.13
CA GLN A 446 -183.28 -41.91 -23.00
C GLN A 446 -182.01 -41.19 -23.47
N ILE A 447 -182.12 -39.88 -23.78
CA ILE A 447 -180.99 -39.02 -24.15
C ILE A 447 -179.97 -38.89 -23.01
N LYS A 448 -180.44 -38.63 -21.77
CA LYS A 448 -179.58 -38.43 -20.58
C LYS A 448 -178.69 -39.65 -20.29
N THR A 449 -179.23 -40.85 -20.48
CA THR A 449 -178.51 -42.12 -20.24
C THR A 449 -177.34 -42.31 -21.22
N GLN A 450 -177.48 -41.87 -22.47
CA GLN A 450 -176.44 -42.04 -23.49
C GLN A 450 -175.31 -41.02 -23.35
N ALA A 451 -175.61 -39.79 -22.92
CA ALA A 451 -174.60 -38.77 -22.62
C ALA A 451 -173.65 -39.19 -21.49
N ALA A 452 -174.18 -39.74 -20.39
CA ALA A 452 -173.38 -40.18 -19.24
C ALA A 452 -172.32 -41.24 -19.61
N ARG A 453 -172.63 -42.12 -20.57
CA ARG A 453 -171.71 -43.18 -21.03
C ARG A 453 -170.55 -42.64 -21.87
N SER A 454 -170.75 -41.51 -22.57
CA SER A 454 -169.69 -40.84 -23.35
C SER A 454 -168.63 -40.25 -22.42
N ASN A 455 -169.06 -39.52 -21.40
CA ASN A 455 -168.16 -38.82 -20.48
C ASN A 455 -167.23 -39.77 -19.71
N LEU A 456 -167.71 -40.98 -19.37
CA LEU A 456 -166.93 -41.98 -18.63
C LEU A 456 -165.75 -42.52 -19.47
N LEU A 457 -165.93 -42.71 -20.78
CA LEU A 457 -164.85 -43.08 -21.70
C LEU A 457 -163.79 -41.98 -21.80
N GLN A 458 -164.22 -40.72 -21.97
CA GLN A 458 -163.30 -39.58 -22.08
C GLN A 458 -162.44 -39.39 -20.82
N ILE A 459 -163.02 -39.55 -19.62
CA ILE A 459 -162.28 -39.50 -18.35
C ILE A 459 -161.23 -40.63 -18.28
N HIS A 460 -161.53 -41.82 -18.79
CA HIS A 460 -160.59 -42.93 -18.79
C HIS A 460 -159.39 -42.69 -19.71
N GLU A 461 -159.58 -42.06 -20.89
CA GLU A 461 -158.47 -41.65 -21.76
C GLU A 461 -157.62 -40.54 -21.12
N GLU A 462 -158.24 -39.57 -20.44
CA GLU A 462 -157.53 -38.53 -19.70
C GLU A 462 -156.64 -39.07 -18.56
N VAL A 463 -157.10 -40.11 -17.84
CA VAL A 463 -156.31 -40.75 -16.78
C VAL A 463 -155.08 -41.46 -17.36
N THR A 464 -155.25 -42.32 -18.37
CA THR A 464 -154.12 -43.05 -18.96
C THR A 464 -153.10 -42.12 -19.63
N ASN A 465 -153.55 -40.99 -20.19
CA ASN A 465 -152.66 -39.97 -20.73
C ASN A 465 -151.83 -39.27 -19.63
N ARG A 466 -152.43 -38.97 -18.47
CA ARG A 466 -151.68 -38.44 -17.30
C ARG A 466 -150.69 -39.44 -16.71
N GLU A 467 -151.04 -40.72 -16.65
CA GLU A 467 -150.14 -41.79 -16.17
C GLU A 467 -148.91 -41.95 -17.08
N ASN A 468 -149.10 -41.93 -18.41
CA ASN A 468 -148.00 -41.93 -19.38
C ASN A 468 -147.07 -40.72 -19.17
N GLN A 469 -147.62 -39.51 -19.05
CA GLN A 469 -146.83 -38.28 -18.82
C GLN A 469 -146.05 -38.33 -17.50
N LEU A 470 -146.61 -38.90 -16.44
CA LEU A 470 -145.90 -39.11 -15.17
C LEU A 470 -144.71 -40.07 -15.36
N SER A 471 -144.87 -41.16 -16.12
CA SER A 471 -143.77 -42.10 -16.40
C SER A 471 -142.61 -41.42 -17.17
N GLU A 472 -142.91 -40.62 -18.19
CA GLU A 472 -141.90 -39.86 -18.95
C GLU A 472 -141.13 -38.87 -18.05
N LYS A 473 -141.83 -38.18 -17.14
CA LYS A 473 -141.21 -37.24 -16.21
C LYS A 473 -140.36 -37.94 -15.16
N THR A 474 -140.75 -39.13 -14.70
CA THR A 474 -139.91 -39.97 -13.82
C THR A 474 -138.61 -40.39 -14.53
N ILE A 475 -138.68 -40.80 -15.79
CA ILE A 475 -137.48 -41.16 -16.60
C ILE A 475 -136.58 -39.93 -16.82
N GLN A 476 -137.15 -38.76 -17.13
CA GLN A 476 -136.39 -37.51 -17.29
C GLN A 476 -135.68 -37.10 -15.99
N LEU A 477 -136.33 -37.24 -14.84
CA LEU A 477 -135.71 -36.98 -13.53
C LEU A 477 -134.57 -37.95 -13.18
N ALA A 478 -134.71 -39.23 -13.55
CA ALA A 478 -133.65 -40.22 -13.36
C ALA A 478 -132.38 -39.85 -14.15
N GLY A 479 -132.52 -39.54 -15.45
CA GLY A 479 -131.39 -39.13 -16.30
C GLY A 479 -130.74 -37.82 -15.86
N ILE A 480 -131.51 -36.85 -15.34
CA ILE A 480 -130.93 -35.61 -14.75
C ILE A 480 -130.11 -35.95 -13.51
N ASN A 481 -130.57 -36.86 -12.65
CA ASN A 481 -129.85 -37.25 -11.43
C ASN A 481 -128.55 -38.02 -11.74
N GLU A 482 -128.55 -38.88 -12.75
CA GLU A 482 -127.31 -39.52 -13.24
C GLU A 482 -126.31 -38.49 -13.81
N ASN A 483 -126.78 -37.53 -14.61
CA ASN A 483 -125.93 -36.44 -15.10
C ASN A 483 -125.33 -35.60 -13.96
N ILE A 484 -126.08 -35.32 -12.89
CA ILE A 484 -125.58 -34.61 -11.70
C ILE A 484 -124.47 -35.42 -11.00
N LYS A 485 -124.66 -36.73 -10.82
CA LYS A 485 -123.63 -37.63 -10.22
C LYS A 485 -122.37 -37.71 -11.09
N HIS A 486 -122.53 -37.84 -12.40
CA HIS A 486 -121.43 -37.85 -13.37
C HIS A 486 -120.63 -36.53 -13.31
N GLN A 487 -121.32 -35.39 -13.31
CA GLN A 487 -120.67 -34.08 -13.22
C GLN A 487 -119.96 -33.87 -11.87
N ALA A 488 -120.55 -34.34 -10.76
CA ALA A 488 -119.91 -34.30 -9.44
C ALA A 488 -118.59 -35.06 -9.46
N SER A 489 -118.59 -36.31 -9.95
CA SER A 489 -117.39 -37.17 -10.09
C SER A 489 -116.30 -36.51 -10.94
N ILE A 490 -116.66 -35.88 -12.06
CA ILE A 490 -115.70 -35.12 -12.88
C ILE A 490 -115.11 -33.93 -12.12
N THR A 491 -115.93 -33.15 -11.38
CA THR A 491 -115.39 -32.03 -10.59
C THR A 491 -114.53 -32.46 -9.41
N GLU A 492 -114.70 -33.69 -8.91
CA GLU A 492 -113.84 -34.27 -7.87
C GLU A 492 -112.51 -34.73 -8.45
N SER A 493 -112.51 -35.41 -9.61
CA SER A 493 -111.27 -35.71 -10.36
C SER A 493 -110.47 -34.44 -10.65
N ILE A 494 -111.10 -33.43 -11.26
CA ILE A 494 -110.42 -32.18 -11.64
C ILE A 494 -109.83 -31.44 -10.42
N LYS A 495 -110.46 -31.53 -9.24
CA LYS A 495 -109.86 -31.00 -7.99
C LYS A 495 -108.65 -31.81 -7.57
N ASN A 496 -108.73 -33.14 -7.57
CA ASN A 496 -107.60 -34.02 -7.24
C ASN A 496 -106.43 -33.83 -8.22
N ASP A 497 -106.70 -33.68 -9.52
CA ASP A 497 -105.72 -33.42 -10.56
C ASP A 497 -105.06 -32.04 -10.37
N ARG A 498 -105.86 -30.99 -10.11
CA ARG A 498 -105.36 -29.65 -9.75
C ARG A 498 -104.47 -29.69 -8.51
N ASP A 499 -104.88 -30.41 -7.47
CA ASP A 499 -104.19 -30.44 -6.18
C ASP A 499 -102.97 -31.38 -6.21
N LEU A 500 -102.90 -32.32 -7.15
CA LEU A 500 -101.68 -33.04 -7.52
C LEU A 500 -100.72 -32.12 -8.29
N VAL A 501 -101.18 -31.45 -9.35
CA VAL A 501 -100.35 -30.54 -10.16
C VAL A 501 -99.82 -29.37 -9.33
N HIS A 502 -100.60 -28.83 -8.39
CA HIS A 502 -100.14 -27.77 -7.49
C HIS A 502 -99.02 -28.24 -6.56
N ARG A 503 -99.11 -29.47 -6.02
CA ARG A 503 -98.02 -30.07 -5.22
C ARG A 503 -96.76 -30.33 -6.06
N LEU A 504 -96.91 -30.85 -7.29
CA LEU A 504 -95.78 -31.08 -8.21
C LEU A 504 -95.12 -29.77 -8.65
N LEU A 505 -95.90 -28.71 -8.85
CA LEU A 505 -95.39 -27.36 -9.06
C LEU A 505 -94.61 -26.87 -7.83
N GLN A 506 -95.16 -27.06 -6.63
CA GLN A 506 -94.54 -26.60 -5.39
C GLN A 506 -93.21 -27.34 -5.08
N THR A 507 -93.13 -28.66 -5.33
CA THR A 507 -91.85 -29.39 -5.24
C THR A 507 -90.87 -28.90 -6.29
N ALA A 508 -91.28 -28.81 -7.56
CA ALA A 508 -90.40 -28.31 -8.63
C ALA A 508 -89.93 -26.86 -8.41
N MET A 509 -90.70 -26.04 -7.69
CA MET A 509 -90.26 -24.71 -7.25
C MET A 509 -89.23 -24.78 -6.11
N SER A 510 -89.38 -25.70 -5.14
CA SER A 510 -88.36 -25.97 -4.10
C SER A 510 -87.06 -26.47 -4.72
N ASP A 511 -87.13 -27.51 -5.55
CA ASP A 511 -85.99 -28.10 -6.25
C ASP A 511 -85.22 -27.04 -7.05
N ASN A 512 -85.94 -26.15 -7.75
CA ASN A 512 -85.34 -25.08 -8.54
C ASN A 512 -84.78 -23.93 -7.68
N THR A 513 -85.30 -23.69 -6.46
CA THR A 513 -84.63 -22.78 -5.50
C THR A 513 -83.37 -23.41 -4.91
N GLU A 514 -83.39 -24.69 -4.57
CA GLU A 514 -82.23 -25.43 -4.04
C GLU A 514 -81.10 -25.49 -5.09
N LEU A 515 -81.42 -25.86 -6.34
CA LEU A 515 -80.47 -25.80 -7.47
C LEU A 515 -79.98 -24.37 -7.76
N SER A 516 -80.80 -23.35 -7.53
CA SER A 516 -80.38 -21.95 -7.64
C SER A 516 -79.41 -21.54 -6.52
N GLU A 517 -79.51 -22.11 -5.32
CA GLU A 517 -78.59 -21.87 -4.22
C GLU A 517 -77.29 -22.68 -4.37
N GLU A 518 -77.37 -23.93 -4.79
CA GLU A 518 -76.21 -24.74 -5.14
C GLU A 518 -75.40 -24.10 -6.29
N THR A 519 -76.05 -23.64 -7.35
CA THR A 519 -75.35 -22.93 -8.44
C THR A 519 -74.77 -21.57 -8.03
N LYS A 520 -75.32 -20.88 -7.01
CA LYS A 520 -74.67 -19.70 -6.41
C LYS A 520 -73.44 -20.10 -5.61
N ALA A 521 -73.53 -21.15 -4.79
CA ALA A 521 -72.40 -21.67 -4.00
C ALA A 521 -71.25 -22.16 -4.90
N LEU A 522 -71.56 -22.91 -5.96
CA LEU A 522 -70.59 -23.34 -6.96
C LEU A 522 -69.97 -22.15 -7.71
N ASN A 523 -70.75 -21.10 -8.04
CA ASN A 523 -70.18 -19.88 -8.64
C ASN A 523 -69.26 -19.12 -7.69
N LEU A 524 -69.57 -19.05 -6.39
CA LEU A 524 -68.68 -18.47 -5.38
C LEU A 524 -67.39 -19.28 -5.25
N GLY A 525 -67.47 -20.62 -5.18
CA GLY A 525 -66.29 -21.50 -5.19
C GLY A 525 -65.46 -21.36 -6.47
N ILE A 526 -66.09 -21.23 -7.64
CA ILE A 526 -65.41 -20.95 -8.91
C ILE A 526 -64.76 -19.55 -8.92
N GLN A 527 -65.32 -18.56 -8.23
CA GLN A 527 -64.68 -17.24 -8.08
C GLN A 527 -63.49 -17.30 -7.12
N GLN A 528 -63.59 -18.00 -5.99
CA GLN A 528 -62.46 -18.23 -5.07
C GLN A 528 -61.33 -18.99 -5.76
N LEU A 529 -61.60 -20.11 -6.43
CA LEU A 529 -60.57 -20.83 -7.19
C LEU A 529 -59.93 -19.96 -8.29
N LYS A 530 -60.65 -18.99 -8.86
CA LYS A 530 -60.10 -18.01 -9.81
C LYS A 530 -59.29 -16.88 -9.15
N THR A 531 -59.55 -16.51 -7.90
CA THR A 531 -58.66 -15.61 -7.15
C THR A 531 -57.41 -16.36 -6.70
N ASP A 532 -57.57 -17.56 -6.14
CA ASP A 532 -56.47 -18.40 -5.67
C ASP A 532 -55.48 -18.72 -6.79
N ILE A 533 -55.96 -19.12 -7.97
CA ILE A 533 -55.11 -19.34 -9.15
C ILE A 533 -54.33 -18.07 -9.52
N ARG A 534 -54.98 -16.89 -9.53
CA ARG A 534 -54.30 -15.61 -9.85
C ARG A 534 -53.25 -15.25 -8.81
N GLU A 535 -53.52 -15.45 -7.52
CA GLU A 535 -52.55 -15.22 -6.45
C GLU A 535 -51.37 -16.19 -6.55
N LYS A 536 -51.59 -17.45 -6.93
CA LYS A 536 -50.50 -18.41 -7.20
C LYS A 536 -49.72 -18.06 -8.47
N ASP A 537 -50.36 -17.61 -9.53
CA ASP A 537 -49.70 -17.14 -10.76
C ASP A 537 -48.84 -15.89 -10.48
N GLU A 538 -49.37 -14.91 -9.74
CA GLU A 538 -48.65 -13.69 -9.35
C GLU A 538 -47.48 -14.02 -8.40
N LEU A 539 -47.67 -14.93 -7.44
CA LEU A 539 -46.59 -15.44 -6.59
C LEU A 539 -45.52 -16.19 -7.42
N CYS A 540 -45.93 -17.00 -8.39
CA CYS A 540 -45.02 -17.74 -9.28
C CYS A 540 -44.18 -16.78 -10.13
N LEU A 541 -44.80 -15.77 -10.74
CA LEU A 541 -44.13 -14.71 -11.48
C LEU A 541 -43.18 -13.89 -10.58
N SER A 542 -43.62 -13.52 -9.38
CA SER A 542 -42.81 -12.84 -8.37
C SER A 542 -41.56 -13.65 -8.02
N THR A 543 -41.74 -14.94 -7.66
CA THR A 543 -40.63 -15.83 -7.31
C THR A 543 -39.68 -16.07 -8.48
N HIS A 544 -40.17 -16.23 -9.72
CA HIS A 544 -39.33 -16.35 -10.91
C HIS A 544 -38.54 -15.06 -11.17
N ILE A 545 -39.16 -13.88 -11.03
CA ILE A 545 -38.46 -12.60 -11.21
C ILE A 545 -37.35 -12.45 -10.17
N THR A 546 -37.65 -12.71 -8.88
CA THR A 546 -36.63 -12.65 -7.81
C THR A 546 -35.55 -13.72 -7.96
N GLN A 547 -35.88 -14.93 -8.40
CA GLN A 547 -34.90 -15.98 -8.68
C GLN A 547 -33.97 -15.56 -9.82
N LYS A 548 -34.51 -14.93 -10.88
CA LYS A 548 -33.72 -14.45 -12.01
C LYS A 548 -32.79 -13.31 -11.61
N THR A 549 -33.28 -12.30 -10.88
CA THR A 549 -32.42 -11.18 -10.44
C THR A 549 -31.37 -11.64 -9.43
N LEU A 550 -31.70 -12.57 -8.52
CA LEU A 550 -30.71 -13.24 -7.65
C LEU A 550 -29.67 -14.03 -8.46
N GLY A 551 -30.08 -14.73 -9.51
CA GLY A 551 -29.16 -15.43 -10.42
C GLY A 551 -28.20 -14.49 -11.15
N GLU A 552 -28.72 -13.38 -11.67
CA GLU A 552 -27.92 -12.32 -12.30
C GLU A 552 -26.95 -11.67 -11.27
N SER A 553 -27.41 -11.38 -10.05
CA SER A 553 -26.57 -10.89 -8.95
C SER A 553 -25.50 -11.90 -8.52
N LEU A 554 -25.80 -13.20 -8.49
CA LEU A 554 -24.82 -14.25 -8.17
C LEU A 554 -23.75 -14.39 -9.26
N ILE A 555 -24.14 -14.24 -10.54
CA ILE A 555 -23.19 -14.21 -11.67
C ILE A 555 -22.28 -12.97 -11.58
N GLN A 556 -22.82 -11.82 -11.16
CA GLN A 556 -22.01 -10.63 -10.96
C GLN A 556 -21.08 -10.75 -9.73
N LEU A 557 -21.58 -11.17 -8.56
CA LEU A 557 -20.79 -11.40 -7.36
C LEU A 557 -19.68 -12.46 -7.56
N THR A 558 -19.90 -13.47 -8.40
CA THR A 558 -18.85 -14.46 -8.73
C THR A 558 -17.80 -13.91 -9.69
N LYS A 559 -18.12 -12.97 -10.59
CA LYS A 559 -17.12 -12.21 -11.35
C LYS A 559 -16.31 -11.31 -10.44
N GLU A 560 -16.97 -10.47 -9.64
CA GLU A 560 -16.33 -9.55 -8.69
C GLU A 560 -15.42 -10.31 -7.70
N LYS A 561 -15.86 -11.47 -7.19
CA LYS A 561 -15.02 -12.37 -6.38
C LYS A 561 -13.77 -12.85 -7.12
N ASN A 562 -13.90 -13.25 -8.39
CA ASN A 562 -12.77 -13.76 -9.17
C ASN A 562 -11.78 -12.64 -9.53
N GLU A 563 -12.29 -11.45 -9.88
CA GLU A 563 -11.48 -10.25 -10.13
C GLU A 563 -10.71 -9.83 -8.87
N LEU A 564 -11.37 -9.82 -7.70
CA LEU A 564 -10.72 -9.56 -6.41
C LEU A 564 -9.69 -10.64 -6.05
N ALA A 565 -9.99 -11.93 -6.30
CA ALA A 565 -9.04 -13.02 -6.05
C ALA A 565 -7.79 -12.92 -6.94
N GLN A 566 -7.95 -12.47 -8.19
CA GLN A 566 -6.82 -12.21 -9.09
C GLN A 566 -6.01 -10.98 -8.65
N GLN A 567 -6.66 -9.87 -8.27
CA GLN A 567 -5.99 -8.70 -7.71
C GLN A 567 -5.18 -9.03 -6.44
N VAL A 568 -5.71 -9.90 -5.56
CA VAL A 568 -4.98 -10.39 -4.39
C VAL A 568 -3.75 -11.20 -4.79
N ALA A 569 -3.86 -12.10 -5.78
CA ALA A 569 -2.73 -12.87 -6.28
C ALA A 569 -1.63 -11.98 -6.93
N ASP A 570 -2.02 -10.95 -7.68
CA ASP A 570 -1.10 -9.98 -8.28
C ASP A 570 -0.38 -9.15 -7.19
N ILE A 571 -1.11 -8.72 -6.15
CA ILE A 571 -0.56 -7.99 -4.99
C ILE A 571 0.36 -8.88 -4.15
N ASP A 572 0.04 -10.16 -3.97
CA ASP A 572 0.92 -11.10 -3.27
C ASP A 572 2.20 -11.35 -4.08
N SER A 573 2.11 -11.49 -5.40
CA SER A 573 3.29 -11.59 -6.28
C SER A 573 4.22 -10.39 -6.12
N GLN A 574 3.69 -9.17 -6.24
CA GLN A 574 4.43 -7.93 -6.01
C GLN A 574 5.01 -7.85 -4.59
N ASN A 575 4.30 -8.34 -3.57
CA ASN A 575 4.83 -8.43 -2.21
C ASN A 575 6.02 -9.40 -2.11
N THR A 576 6.03 -10.53 -2.84
CA THR A 576 7.20 -11.42 -2.88
C THR A 576 8.40 -10.77 -3.55
N GLU A 577 8.20 -10.03 -4.64
CA GLU A 577 9.25 -9.27 -5.32
C GLU A 577 9.83 -8.19 -4.42
N LEU A 578 8.99 -7.39 -3.77
CA LEU A 578 9.41 -6.36 -2.81
C LEU A 578 10.16 -6.96 -1.61
N ARG A 579 9.74 -8.12 -1.09
CA ARG A 579 10.47 -8.85 -0.04
C ARG A 579 11.85 -9.30 -0.52
N ASN A 580 11.95 -9.83 -1.74
CA ASN A 580 13.22 -10.21 -2.36
C ASN A 580 14.14 -9.00 -2.57
N HIS A 581 13.61 -7.85 -2.99
CA HIS A 581 14.37 -6.60 -3.08
C HIS A 581 14.85 -6.11 -1.71
N ILE A 582 13.99 -6.10 -0.68
CA ILE A 582 14.37 -5.75 0.70
C ILE A 582 15.48 -6.68 1.22
N GLN A 583 15.42 -7.98 0.94
CA GLN A 583 16.44 -8.93 1.35
C GLN A 583 17.78 -8.71 0.64
N LYS A 584 17.77 -8.43 -0.68
CA LYS A 584 18.97 -8.04 -1.45
C LYS A 584 19.58 -6.74 -0.90
N SER A 585 18.77 -5.72 -0.65
CA SER A 585 19.23 -4.43 -0.10
C SER A 585 19.80 -4.57 1.33
N ARG A 586 19.21 -5.42 2.18
CA ARG A 586 19.75 -5.74 3.52
C ARG A 586 21.09 -6.47 3.44
N TYR A 587 21.25 -7.41 2.52
CA TYR A 587 22.53 -8.09 2.28
C TYR A 587 23.61 -7.11 1.83
N LEU A 588 23.29 -6.25 0.85
CA LEU A 588 24.19 -5.19 0.37
C LEU A 588 24.57 -4.20 1.49
N LEU A 589 23.62 -3.81 2.34
CA LEU A 589 23.88 -2.93 3.49
C LEU A 589 24.81 -3.60 4.51
N SER A 590 24.57 -4.86 4.88
CA SER A 590 25.45 -5.60 5.79
C SER A 590 26.86 -5.79 5.20
N GLN A 591 26.96 -5.97 3.88
CA GLN A 591 28.25 -6.05 3.18
C GLN A 591 28.99 -4.71 3.17
N THR A 592 28.30 -3.56 3.00
CA THR A 592 28.94 -2.24 3.08
C THR A 592 29.28 -1.84 4.52
N GLU A 593 28.46 -2.18 5.51
CA GLU A 593 28.77 -2.04 6.93
C GLU A 593 30.06 -2.81 7.31
N LEU A 594 30.21 -4.05 6.83
CA LEU A 594 31.42 -4.85 7.03
C LEU A 594 32.66 -4.22 6.35
N GLN A 595 32.51 -3.63 5.17
CA GLN A 595 33.61 -2.90 4.52
C GLN A 595 33.96 -1.60 5.25
N ASN A 596 32.96 -0.85 5.73
CA ASN A 596 33.16 0.35 6.55
C ASN A 596 33.88 0.02 7.86
N MET A 597 33.55 -1.09 8.51
CA MET A 597 34.26 -1.58 9.71
C MET A 597 35.74 -1.87 9.41
N LYS A 598 36.04 -2.55 8.29
CA LYS A 598 37.42 -2.82 7.85
C LYS A 598 38.18 -1.55 7.50
N GLN A 599 37.55 -0.61 6.78
CA GLN A 599 38.16 0.68 6.45
C GLN A 599 38.42 1.50 7.72
N GLN A 600 37.51 1.52 8.69
CA GLN A 600 37.72 2.19 9.96
C GLN A 600 38.88 1.58 10.77
N GLN A 601 39.04 0.26 10.75
CA GLN A 601 40.22 -0.39 11.34
C GLN A 601 41.52 0.08 10.67
N VAL A 602 41.59 0.06 9.33
CA VAL A 602 42.76 0.56 8.58
C VAL A 602 43.03 2.04 8.87
N ILE A 603 42.00 2.88 9.02
CA ILE A 603 42.14 4.29 9.42
C ILE A 603 42.73 4.40 10.84
N ASN A 604 42.28 3.59 11.79
CA ASN A 604 42.83 3.57 13.15
C ASN A 604 44.30 3.12 13.18
N ASP A 605 44.65 2.09 12.40
CA ASP A 605 46.03 1.61 12.27
C ASP A 605 46.94 2.67 11.63
N LEU A 606 46.48 3.34 10.56
CA LEU A 606 47.19 4.47 9.94
C LEU A 606 47.32 5.67 10.88
N GLN A 607 46.34 5.94 11.75
CA GLN A 607 46.47 6.94 12.81
C GLN A 607 47.54 6.54 13.83
N SER A 608 47.55 5.28 14.28
CA SER A 608 48.57 4.75 15.19
C SER A 608 49.99 4.88 14.62
N ILE A 609 50.18 4.48 13.35
CA ILE A 609 51.44 4.65 12.61
C ILE A 609 51.82 6.13 12.50
N LYS A 610 50.87 7.02 12.18
CA LYS A 610 51.10 8.47 12.12
C LYS A 610 51.53 9.06 13.45
N TYR A 611 50.93 8.64 14.57
CA TYR A 611 51.34 9.08 15.91
C TYR A 611 52.76 8.62 16.24
N SER A 612 53.08 7.34 16.02
CA SER A 612 54.42 6.77 16.24
C SER A 612 55.49 7.44 15.36
N LEU A 613 55.19 7.69 14.08
CA LEU A 613 56.08 8.40 13.17
C LEU A 613 56.30 9.86 13.60
N ASN A 614 55.25 10.57 13.99
CA ASN A 614 55.36 11.93 14.52
C ASN A 614 56.20 11.97 15.81
N GLU A 615 56.07 10.99 16.71
CA GLU A 615 56.90 10.90 17.92
C GLU A 615 58.37 10.62 17.59
N SER A 616 58.65 9.80 16.57
CA SER A 616 60.01 9.56 16.07
C SER A 616 60.62 10.80 15.43
N VAL A 617 59.84 11.52 14.60
CA VAL A 617 60.27 12.76 13.93
C VAL A 617 60.50 13.89 14.94
N THR A 618 59.66 14.06 15.96
CA THR A 618 59.90 15.07 17.00
C THR A 618 61.13 14.74 17.84
N LYS A 619 61.35 13.47 18.23
CA LYS A 619 62.60 13.05 18.89
C LYS A 619 63.84 13.36 18.03
N LYS A 620 63.81 13.05 16.73
CA LYS A 620 64.91 13.36 15.81
C LYS A 620 65.11 14.86 15.61
N SER A 621 64.03 15.66 15.63
CA SER A 621 64.13 17.12 15.62
C SER A 621 64.86 17.64 16.87
N CYS A 622 64.55 17.11 18.05
CA CYS A 622 65.26 17.44 19.29
C CYS A 622 66.74 16.99 19.26
N GLU A 623 67.04 15.77 18.81
CA GLU A 623 68.43 15.33 18.62
C GLU A 623 69.21 16.28 17.69
N ILE A 624 68.57 16.79 16.64
CA ILE A 624 69.17 17.76 15.71
C ILE A 624 69.39 19.12 16.38
N THR A 625 68.47 19.61 17.23
CA THR A 625 68.72 20.87 17.99
C THR A 625 69.86 20.70 18.98
N ASP A 626 69.92 19.59 19.72
CA ASP A 626 70.98 19.31 20.70
C ASP A 626 72.36 19.23 20.02
N ILE A 627 72.42 18.63 18.81
CA ILE A 627 73.63 18.58 17.99
C ILE A 627 74.02 19.98 17.47
N HIS A 628 73.07 20.81 17.02
CA HIS A 628 73.36 22.18 16.60
C HIS A 628 73.86 23.05 17.75
N GLU A 629 73.28 22.96 18.95
CA GLU A 629 73.79 23.65 20.15
C GLU A 629 75.20 23.18 20.51
N LYS A 630 75.46 21.87 20.47
CA LYS A 630 76.81 21.32 20.70
C LYS A 630 77.82 21.82 19.66
N ILE A 631 77.45 21.90 18.39
CA ILE A 631 78.30 22.46 17.32
C ILE A 631 78.54 23.96 17.56
N TYR A 632 77.54 24.71 18.03
CA TYR A 632 77.70 26.13 18.36
C TYR A 632 78.68 26.34 19.52
N LEU A 633 78.56 25.55 20.59
CA LEU A 633 79.47 25.59 21.74
C LEU A 633 80.91 25.21 21.36
N LEU A 634 81.11 24.11 20.62
CA LEU A 634 82.42 23.68 20.13
C LEU A 634 83.06 24.72 19.20
N ASN A 635 82.28 25.42 18.37
CA ASN A 635 82.76 26.54 17.58
C ASN A 635 83.16 27.75 18.42
N GLY A 636 82.53 27.96 19.59
CA GLY A 636 82.95 28.95 20.58
C GLY A 636 84.31 28.59 21.19
N GLU A 637 84.46 27.36 21.66
CA GLU A 637 85.71 26.84 22.23
C GLU A 637 86.87 26.82 21.21
N LEU A 638 86.61 26.42 19.97
CA LEU A 638 87.62 26.44 18.90
C LEU A 638 88.06 27.86 18.56
N LYS A 639 87.14 28.85 18.60
CA LYS A 639 87.49 30.27 18.40
C LYS A 639 88.33 30.83 19.54
N THR A 640 88.01 30.54 20.80
CA THR A 640 88.83 31.00 21.95
C THR A 640 90.18 30.29 21.99
N GLY A 641 90.23 29.00 21.69
CA GLY A 641 91.46 28.23 21.52
C GLY A 641 92.34 28.77 20.40
N SER A 642 91.78 29.03 19.22
CA SER A 642 92.47 29.63 18.07
C SER A 642 93.05 31.01 18.41
N LEU A 643 92.29 31.86 19.10
CA LEU A 643 92.78 33.15 19.60
C LEU A 643 93.95 32.97 20.60
N ALA A 644 93.84 32.02 21.54
CA ALA A 644 94.91 31.72 22.49
C ALA A 644 96.18 31.18 21.80
N PHE A 645 96.05 30.35 20.75
CA PHE A 645 97.18 29.90 19.94
C PHE A 645 97.80 31.04 19.13
N LYS A 646 96.99 31.91 18.52
CA LYS A 646 97.48 33.10 17.80
C LYS A 646 98.30 34.01 18.72
N ASN A 647 97.80 34.29 19.93
CA ASN A 647 98.52 35.09 20.93
C ASN A 647 99.83 34.41 21.36
N LYS A 648 99.87 33.07 21.49
CA LYS A 648 101.11 32.32 21.75
C LYS A 648 102.10 32.34 20.58
N ILE A 649 101.63 32.35 19.33
CA ILE A 649 102.50 32.52 18.15
C ILE A 649 103.13 33.90 18.16
N GLU A 650 102.36 34.95 18.48
CA GLU A 650 102.86 36.32 18.59
C GLU A 650 103.92 36.48 19.70
N THR A 651 103.72 35.88 20.89
CA THR A 651 104.76 35.89 21.93
C THR A 651 106.01 35.10 21.52
N ILE A 652 105.87 33.96 20.84
CA ILE A 652 107.00 33.19 20.28
C ILE A 652 107.75 34.00 19.22
N GLU A 653 107.05 34.75 18.35
CA GLU A 653 107.70 35.64 17.40
C GLU A 653 108.47 36.78 18.07
N ASN A 654 107.91 37.36 19.14
CA ASN A 654 108.57 38.44 19.87
C ASN A 654 109.80 37.93 20.63
N LEU A 655 109.73 36.74 21.25
CA LEU A 655 110.89 36.04 21.82
C LEU A 655 111.94 35.66 20.75
N LYS A 656 111.54 35.29 19.53
CA LYS A 656 112.47 35.09 18.40
C LYS A 656 113.17 36.39 17.98
N LYS A 657 112.43 37.51 17.90
CA LYS A 657 112.98 38.85 17.58
C LYS A 657 113.99 39.28 18.66
N GLU A 658 113.71 38.99 19.93
CA GLU A 658 114.58 39.25 21.08
C GLU A 658 115.83 38.35 21.08
N LEU A 659 115.69 37.04 20.85
CA LEU A 659 116.83 36.11 20.71
C LEU A 659 117.75 36.50 19.56
N ILE A 660 117.20 36.93 18.41
CA ILE A 660 117.99 37.43 17.27
C ILE A 660 118.74 38.73 17.65
N ARG A 661 118.17 39.56 18.52
CA ARG A 661 118.81 40.78 19.04
C ARG A 661 120.01 40.44 19.91
N GLU A 662 119.85 39.50 20.84
CA GLU A 662 120.92 39.08 21.75
C GLU A 662 122.02 38.27 21.02
N VAL A 663 121.68 37.41 20.06
CA VAL A 663 122.68 36.74 19.22
C VAL A 663 123.53 37.76 18.44
N LYS A 664 122.91 38.80 17.86
CA LYS A 664 123.65 39.89 17.20
C LYS A 664 124.51 40.70 18.19
N ARG A 665 124.01 40.96 19.41
CA ARG A 665 124.77 41.62 20.48
C ARG A 665 126.00 40.78 20.89
N HIS A 666 125.82 39.48 21.10
CA HIS A 666 126.91 38.56 21.41
C HIS A 666 127.95 38.48 20.28
N GLN A 667 127.52 38.45 19.01
CA GLN A 667 128.45 38.41 17.88
C GLN A 667 129.27 39.71 17.77
N PHE A 668 128.64 40.88 17.93
CA PHE A 668 129.35 42.16 17.99
C PHE A 668 130.38 42.22 19.13
N LEU A 669 130.04 41.69 20.32
CA LEU A 669 130.97 41.58 21.44
C LEU A 669 132.13 40.61 21.13
N LEU A 670 131.85 39.50 20.44
CA LEU A 670 132.88 38.54 20.02
C LEU A 670 133.86 39.18 19.02
N ASP A 671 133.35 39.91 18.04
CA ASP A 671 134.16 40.61 17.03
C ASP A 671 135.03 41.71 17.66
N SER A 672 134.49 42.44 18.65
CA SER A 672 135.27 43.38 19.47
C SER A 672 136.43 42.69 20.23
N VAL A 673 136.18 41.51 20.82
CA VAL A 673 137.23 40.71 21.47
C VAL A 673 138.25 40.15 20.47
N GLN A 674 137.83 39.81 19.24
CA GLN A 674 138.77 39.42 18.17
C GLN A 674 139.64 40.61 17.73
N HIS A 675 139.06 41.80 17.58
CA HIS A 675 139.80 43.02 17.23
C HIS A 675 140.80 43.42 18.32
N SER A 676 140.45 43.25 19.60
CA SER A 676 141.39 43.41 20.72
C SER A 676 142.58 42.43 20.64
N LYS A 677 142.30 41.15 20.34
CA LYS A 677 143.36 40.13 20.12
C LYS A 677 144.22 40.41 18.88
N ALA A 678 143.68 41.02 17.84
CA ALA A 678 144.45 41.46 16.68
C ALA A 678 145.39 42.62 17.04
N LEU A 679 144.89 43.64 17.74
CA LEU A 679 145.68 44.78 18.21
C LEU A 679 146.86 44.34 19.11
N PHE A 680 146.63 43.36 19.98
CA PHE A 680 147.67 42.79 20.84
C PHE A 680 148.76 42.04 20.04
N LYS A 681 148.41 41.40 18.92
CA LYS A 681 149.40 40.79 18.01
C LYS A 681 150.22 41.84 17.27
N GLU A 682 149.60 42.91 16.77
CA GLU A 682 150.33 44.03 16.14
C GLU A 682 151.27 44.71 17.13
N HIS A 683 150.84 44.94 18.37
CA HIS A 683 151.71 45.46 19.43
C HIS A 683 152.97 44.60 19.59
N ILE A 684 152.82 43.27 19.70
CA ILE A 684 153.97 42.34 19.79
C ILE A 684 154.85 42.37 18.52
N GLN A 685 154.25 42.52 17.33
CA GLN A 685 155.02 42.66 16.07
C GLN A 685 155.84 43.95 16.06
N LEU A 686 155.25 45.08 16.46
CA LEU A 686 155.93 46.37 16.56
C LEU A 686 157.06 46.35 17.61
N THR A 687 156.85 45.72 18.77
CA THR A 687 157.92 45.55 19.78
C THR A 687 159.09 44.71 19.22
N LYS A 688 158.80 43.66 18.44
CA LYS A 688 159.84 42.84 17.80
C LYS A 688 160.57 43.59 16.67
N ALA A 689 159.85 44.39 15.88
CA ALA A 689 160.46 45.21 14.84
C ALA A 689 161.38 46.29 15.44
N LEU A 690 160.95 46.96 16.50
CA LEU A 690 161.77 47.92 17.24
C LEU A 690 163.07 47.30 17.77
N LEU A 691 162.99 46.12 18.38
CA LEU A 691 164.16 45.36 18.85
C LEU A 691 165.10 44.97 17.69
N MET A 692 164.54 44.64 16.53
CA MET A 692 165.33 44.30 15.34
C MET A 692 166.06 45.51 14.74
N GLU A 693 165.41 46.69 14.67
CA GLU A 693 166.09 47.91 14.24
C GLU A 693 167.18 48.35 15.26
N GLN A 694 166.91 48.23 16.57
CA GLN A 694 167.95 48.45 17.60
C GLN A 694 169.16 47.52 17.41
N GLY A 695 168.93 46.26 17.04
CA GLY A 695 170.00 45.33 16.66
C GLY A 695 170.77 45.74 15.41
N LYS A 696 170.09 46.27 14.38
CA LYS A 696 170.76 46.79 13.17
C LYS A 696 171.59 48.05 13.44
N CYS A 697 171.08 48.99 14.23
CA CYS A 697 171.84 50.17 14.63
C CYS A 697 173.16 49.76 15.28
N ARG A 698 173.13 48.77 16.18
CA ARG A 698 174.33 48.23 16.81
C ARG A 698 175.27 47.50 15.85
N ALA A 699 174.74 46.75 14.88
CA ALA A 699 175.56 46.14 13.84
C ALA A 699 176.23 47.18 12.92
N LEU A 700 175.58 48.33 12.67
CA LEU A 700 176.16 49.45 11.93
C LEU A 700 177.22 50.22 12.75
N GLU A 701 177.07 50.27 14.07
CA GLU A 701 178.11 50.73 15.00
C GLU A 701 179.34 49.79 14.94
N ASP A 702 179.13 48.47 14.98
CA ASP A 702 180.20 47.46 14.84
C ASP A 702 180.88 47.53 13.45
N GLU A 703 180.15 47.82 12.37
CA GLU A 703 180.71 48.01 11.01
C GLU A 703 181.56 49.30 10.89
N LEU A 704 181.22 50.35 11.64
CA LEU A 704 182.01 51.59 11.70
C LEU A 704 183.36 51.38 12.43
N GLU A 705 183.46 50.45 13.37
CA GLU A 705 184.72 50.13 14.07
C GLU A 705 185.74 49.38 13.18
N ARG A 706 185.35 48.85 12.01
CA ARG A 706 186.24 48.05 11.12
C ARG A 706 186.11 48.41 9.63
N PRO A 707 186.67 49.56 9.18
CA PRO A 707 186.52 50.03 7.81
C PRO A 707 187.34 49.24 6.76
N MET A 708 186.79 48.14 6.25
CA MET A 708 187.34 47.40 5.09
C MET A 708 186.87 48.05 3.77
N ASN A 709 187.69 48.95 3.21
CA ASN A 709 187.38 49.65 1.96
C ASN A 709 187.76 48.88 0.69
N ILE A 710 186.79 48.18 0.08
CA ILE A 710 186.54 47.96 -1.38
C ILE A 710 185.47 46.84 -1.52
N HIS A 711 184.27 46.93 -2.11
CA HIS A 711 183.50 47.92 -2.90
C HIS A 711 183.42 47.66 -4.44
N ARG A 712 182.19 47.75 -5.00
CA ARG A 712 181.86 48.18 -6.39
C ARG A 712 182.25 47.27 -7.59
N TRP A 713 181.46 46.20 -7.92
CA TRP A 713 181.07 45.87 -9.33
C TRP A 713 180.05 44.73 -9.63
N ARG A 714 179.11 44.34 -8.73
CA ARG A 714 178.03 43.39 -9.10
C ARG A 714 176.73 43.62 -8.29
N PHE A 715 175.89 44.65 -8.50
CA PHE A 715 175.81 45.76 -9.47
C PHE A 715 175.76 45.46 -10.97
N LEU A 716 175.73 44.19 -11.39
CA LEU A 716 175.73 43.82 -12.82
C LEU A 716 174.90 42.56 -13.10
N GLU A 717 173.68 42.48 -12.59
CA GLU A 717 172.65 41.61 -13.21
C GLU A 717 171.23 42.18 -13.06
N GLY A 718 171.10 43.50 -13.25
CA GLY A 718 169.82 44.19 -13.34
C GLY A 718 169.11 43.95 -14.68
N THR A 719 168.95 42.69 -15.10
CA THR A 719 168.13 42.29 -16.25
C THR A 719 167.53 40.90 -16.03
N ASN A 720 166.41 40.87 -15.32
CA ASN A 720 165.38 39.86 -15.56
C ASN A 720 164.01 40.55 -15.65
N PRO A 721 163.69 41.21 -16.78
CA PRO A 721 162.35 41.72 -17.04
C PRO A 721 161.30 40.63 -16.81
N ASP A 722 161.61 39.37 -17.09
CA ASP A 722 160.88 38.14 -16.77
C ASP A 722 160.22 38.14 -15.39
N LEU A 723 160.88 38.60 -14.34
CA LEU A 723 160.32 38.56 -12.97
C LEU A 723 159.27 39.67 -12.76
N LEU A 724 159.48 40.84 -13.37
CA LEU A 724 158.48 41.92 -13.43
C LEU A 724 157.33 41.58 -14.39
N GLN A 725 157.64 40.82 -15.46
CA GLN A 725 156.74 40.39 -16.51
C GLN A 725 155.86 39.22 -16.05
N LEU A 726 156.36 38.32 -15.20
CA LEU A 726 155.58 37.36 -14.43
C LEU A 726 154.54 38.07 -13.54
N PHE A 727 154.93 39.16 -12.89
CA PHE A 727 154.02 39.95 -12.05
C PHE A 727 152.92 40.63 -12.89
N LYS A 728 153.28 41.24 -14.03
CA LYS A 728 152.31 41.79 -14.99
C LYS A 728 151.40 40.70 -15.58
N MET A 729 151.96 39.56 -15.99
CA MET A 729 151.21 38.43 -16.56
C MET A 729 150.22 37.84 -15.56
N SER A 730 150.57 37.75 -14.28
CA SER A 730 149.66 37.33 -13.19
C SER A 730 148.48 38.30 -13.01
N MET A 731 148.72 39.60 -13.14
CA MET A 731 147.67 40.64 -13.11
C MET A 731 146.75 40.53 -14.33
N GLU A 732 147.33 40.37 -15.52
CA GLU A 732 146.61 40.38 -16.80
C GLU A 732 145.81 39.09 -17.06
N LEU A 733 146.32 37.94 -16.58
CA LEU A 733 145.58 36.68 -16.57
C LEU A 733 144.29 36.77 -15.75
N LYS A 734 144.31 37.45 -14.59
CA LYS A 734 143.11 37.62 -13.75
C LYS A 734 142.05 38.50 -14.41
N ASN A 735 142.46 39.59 -15.08
CA ASN A 735 141.52 40.43 -15.82
C ASN A 735 140.95 39.71 -17.05
N LYS A 736 141.77 38.98 -17.81
CA LYS A 736 141.31 38.15 -18.94
C LYS A 736 140.39 37.02 -18.49
N LEU A 737 140.60 36.43 -17.31
CA LEU A 737 139.67 35.46 -16.72
C LEU A 737 138.31 36.10 -16.40
N MET A 738 138.31 37.32 -15.85
CA MET A 738 137.09 38.04 -15.48
C MET A 738 136.28 38.49 -16.72
N GLU A 739 136.94 39.01 -17.76
CA GLU A 739 136.29 39.28 -19.05
C GLU A 739 135.72 38.01 -19.69
N LYS A 740 136.47 36.89 -19.66
CA LYS A 740 135.98 35.61 -20.19
C LYS A 740 134.81 35.05 -19.37
N LEU A 741 134.80 35.21 -18.05
CA LEU A 741 133.66 34.84 -17.20
C LEU A 741 132.42 35.68 -17.52
N TYR A 742 132.53 37.01 -17.62
CA TYR A 742 131.39 37.85 -18.00
C TYR A 742 130.93 37.61 -19.44
N ALA A 743 131.85 37.37 -20.38
CA ALA A 743 131.50 36.98 -21.74
C ALA A 743 130.77 35.62 -21.77
N LEU A 744 131.26 34.63 -21.03
CA LEU A 744 130.68 33.29 -20.94
C LEU A 744 129.31 33.33 -20.24
N GLN A 745 129.14 34.12 -19.17
CA GLN A 745 127.86 34.33 -18.51
C GLN A 745 126.85 35.08 -19.40
N ARG A 746 127.28 36.09 -20.17
CA ARG A 746 126.45 36.83 -21.13
C ARG A 746 126.14 36.00 -22.39
N ILE A 747 127.00 35.05 -22.75
CA ILE A 747 126.75 34.06 -23.82
C ILE A 747 125.83 32.94 -23.31
N ASN A 748 125.97 32.50 -22.06
CA ASN A 748 125.02 31.57 -21.42
C ASN A 748 123.61 32.17 -21.40
N LEU A 749 123.43 33.32 -20.77
CA LEU A 749 122.13 34.00 -20.69
C LEU A 749 121.51 34.34 -22.05
N LYS A 750 122.31 34.43 -23.12
CA LYS A 750 121.82 34.51 -24.51
C LYS A 750 121.49 33.14 -25.11
N ARG A 751 122.36 32.14 -24.96
CA ARG A 751 122.17 30.78 -25.49
C ARG A 751 120.97 30.10 -24.85
N ASP A 752 120.80 30.27 -23.56
CA ASP A 752 119.84 29.50 -22.77
C ASP A 752 118.42 30.07 -23.01
N LYS A 753 118.29 31.41 -23.14
CA LYS A 753 117.08 32.05 -23.70
C LYS A 753 116.85 31.71 -25.17
N ALA A 754 117.88 31.81 -26.01
CA ALA A 754 117.73 31.46 -27.43
C ALA A 754 117.37 29.98 -27.65
N LYS A 755 117.74 29.06 -26.74
CA LYS A 755 117.27 27.67 -26.76
C LYS A 755 115.83 27.53 -26.28
N GLU A 756 115.45 28.23 -25.20
CA GLU A 756 114.05 28.29 -24.77
C GLU A 756 113.14 28.82 -25.88
N ASP A 757 113.58 29.85 -26.60
CA ASP A 757 112.83 30.44 -27.69
C ASP A 757 112.89 29.55 -28.94
N LEU A 758 114.06 29.06 -29.38
CA LEU A 758 114.21 28.23 -30.58
C LEU A 758 113.51 26.87 -30.51
N ASP A 759 113.53 26.16 -29.38
CA ASP A 759 112.91 24.82 -29.31
C ASP A 759 111.37 24.91 -29.18
N LYS A 760 110.85 25.96 -28.52
CA LYS A 760 109.46 26.38 -28.68
C LYS A 760 109.22 26.79 -30.14
N GLN A 761 110.17 27.51 -30.73
CA GLN A 761 110.19 27.96 -32.13
C GLN A 761 110.62 26.92 -33.19
N GLU A 762 110.55 25.63 -32.87
CA GLU A 762 110.54 24.56 -33.89
C GLU A 762 109.24 23.74 -33.90
N LYS A 763 108.52 23.66 -32.78
CA LYS A 763 107.48 22.63 -32.59
C LYS A 763 106.17 22.94 -33.30
N HIS A 764 105.68 24.19 -33.30
CA HIS A 764 104.54 24.57 -34.16
C HIS A 764 104.92 24.97 -35.61
N TYR A 765 106.21 25.12 -35.97
CA TYR A 765 106.66 25.36 -37.37
C TYR A 765 106.56 24.01 -38.12
N LYS A 766 106.44 22.92 -37.36
CA LYS A 766 106.01 21.58 -37.77
C LYS A 766 104.48 21.38 -37.63
N TRP A 767 103.82 21.85 -36.56
CA TRP A 767 102.34 21.74 -36.44
C TRP A 767 101.57 22.59 -37.47
N ALA A 768 102.13 23.71 -37.93
CA ALA A 768 101.69 24.45 -39.10
C ALA A 768 102.88 24.72 -40.03
N TYR A 769 103.05 23.87 -41.06
CA TYR A 769 104.10 24.03 -42.10
C TYR A 769 103.97 25.33 -42.92
N THR A 770 102.82 26.02 -42.81
CA THR A 770 102.65 27.45 -43.06
C THR A 770 103.37 28.26 -41.97
N GLY A 771 104.68 28.12 -41.92
CA GLY A 771 105.50 28.35 -40.73
C GLY A 771 105.18 29.62 -39.92
N ASN A 772 104.47 29.47 -38.80
CA ASN A 772 104.27 30.53 -37.82
C ASN A 772 103.87 29.98 -36.44
N ILE A 773 104.86 29.81 -35.55
CA ILE A 773 104.67 29.06 -34.29
C ILE A 773 103.80 29.73 -33.24
N ASN A 774 104.05 31.03 -33.07
CA ASN A 774 103.95 31.60 -31.74
C ASN A 774 102.49 31.74 -31.29
N GLU A 775 101.55 31.78 -32.24
CA GLU A 775 100.11 31.77 -31.98
C GLU A 775 99.66 30.41 -31.40
N GLU A 776 100.09 29.31 -32.01
CA GLU A 776 99.64 27.97 -31.64
C GLU A 776 100.37 27.44 -30.38
N MET A 777 101.62 27.83 -30.13
CA MET A 777 102.30 27.56 -28.85
C MET A 777 101.72 28.41 -27.70
N ASN A 778 101.24 29.62 -27.98
CA ASN A 778 100.50 30.41 -27.00
C ASN A 778 99.11 29.82 -26.73
N TYR A 779 98.44 29.28 -27.75
CA TYR A 779 97.22 28.49 -27.59
C TYR A 779 97.44 27.28 -26.65
N LEU A 780 98.47 26.45 -26.89
CA LEU A 780 98.77 25.32 -25.99
C LEU A 780 99.20 25.78 -24.58
N ASN A 781 99.96 26.85 -24.43
CA ASN A 781 100.30 27.39 -23.10
C ASN A 781 99.08 27.95 -22.35
N ASN A 782 98.11 28.54 -23.05
CA ASN A 782 96.86 29.01 -22.44
C ASN A 782 95.93 27.85 -22.06
N VAL A 783 95.83 26.82 -22.90
CA VAL A 783 95.14 25.55 -22.57
C VAL A 783 95.79 24.87 -21.37
N LEU A 784 97.13 24.82 -21.32
CA LEU A 784 97.88 24.21 -20.21
C LEU A 784 97.79 25.07 -18.93
N LYS A 785 97.72 26.40 -19.02
CA LYS A 785 97.37 27.28 -17.88
C LYS A 785 95.97 26.98 -17.35
N ALA A 786 94.96 26.94 -18.22
CA ALA A 786 93.58 26.62 -17.82
C ALA A 786 93.48 25.22 -17.19
N LYS A 787 94.22 24.24 -17.73
CA LYS A 787 94.30 22.89 -17.16
C LYS A 787 95.10 22.82 -15.86
N ASN A 788 96.15 23.62 -15.67
CA ASN A 788 96.83 23.75 -14.38
C ASN A 788 96.01 24.52 -13.34
N GLN A 789 95.14 25.46 -13.74
CA GLN A 789 94.18 26.09 -12.83
C GLN A 789 93.13 25.07 -12.39
N GLN A 790 92.50 24.34 -13.33
CA GLN A 790 91.60 23.23 -13.00
C GLN A 790 92.28 22.14 -12.15
N PHE A 791 93.54 21.81 -12.44
CA PHE A 791 94.31 20.85 -11.64
C PHE A 791 94.63 21.40 -10.24
N ASN A 792 94.93 22.69 -10.08
CA ASN A 792 95.13 23.29 -8.77
C ASN A 792 93.82 23.41 -7.98
N GLU A 793 92.69 23.68 -8.63
CA GLU A 793 91.36 23.67 -7.99
C GLU A 793 90.99 22.25 -7.54
N ILE A 794 91.16 21.23 -8.39
CA ILE A 794 90.97 19.82 -8.04
C ILE A 794 91.97 19.38 -6.97
N SER A 795 93.24 19.79 -7.05
CA SER A 795 94.28 19.47 -6.05
C SER A 795 94.00 20.13 -4.70
N ASN A 796 93.44 21.35 -4.69
CA ASN A 796 92.98 22.02 -3.47
C ASN A 796 91.72 21.34 -2.90
N GLN A 797 90.76 20.93 -3.74
CA GLN A 797 89.60 20.14 -3.31
C GLN A 797 90.03 18.77 -2.77
N VAL A 798 91.00 18.12 -3.40
CA VAL A 798 91.62 16.88 -2.94
C VAL A 798 92.40 17.12 -1.65
N ALA A 799 93.12 18.21 -1.47
CA ALA A 799 93.84 18.51 -0.22
C ALA A 799 92.89 18.82 0.96
N LEU A 800 91.79 19.54 0.71
CA LEU A 800 90.73 19.76 1.69
C LEU A 800 90.01 18.44 2.03
N GLY A 801 89.68 17.63 1.02
CA GLY A 801 89.14 16.29 1.20
C GLY A 801 90.11 15.35 1.90
N GLN A 802 91.42 15.46 1.63
CA GLN A 802 92.49 14.71 2.27
C GLN A 802 92.61 15.07 3.74
N SER A 803 92.50 16.35 4.12
CA SER A 803 92.41 16.76 5.53
C SER A 803 91.20 16.11 6.20
N SER A 804 90.01 16.14 5.58
CA SER A 804 88.81 15.50 6.13
C SER A 804 88.94 13.96 6.21
N VAL A 805 89.57 13.33 5.23
CA VAL A 805 89.83 11.88 5.19
C VAL A 805 90.90 11.47 6.19
N ASP A 806 91.92 12.29 6.42
CA ASP A 806 92.99 12.02 7.40
C ASP A 806 92.53 12.37 8.84
N GLU A 807 91.62 13.33 9.01
CA GLU A 807 90.84 13.51 10.25
C GLU A 807 89.93 12.30 10.51
N GLN A 808 89.21 11.79 9.50
CA GLN A 808 88.39 10.58 9.63
C GLN A 808 89.24 9.34 9.93
N LYS A 809 90.42 9.18 9.30
CA LYS A 809 91.40 8.15 9.68
C LYS A 809 91.91 8.37 11.11
N GLY A 810 92.15 9.61 11.52
CA GLY A 810 92.53 9.98 12.89
C GLY A 810 91.46 9.56 13.91
N VAL A 811 90.18 9.83 13.62
CA VAL A 811 89.04 9.35 14.42
C VAL A 811 88.99 7.83 14.42
N VAL A 812 89.17 7.15 13.29
CA VAL A 812 89.20 5.68 13.20
C VAL A 812 90.41 5.08 13.94
N LEU A 813 91.55 5.75 13.96
CA LEU A 813 92.75 5.33 14.70
C LEU A 813 92.57 5.56 16.20
N ASN A 814 92.06 6.71 16.62
CA ASN A 814 91.70 6.98 18.02
C ASN A 814 90.62 6.02 18.51
N LEU A 815 89.61 5.69 17.69
CA LEU A 815 88.63 4.65 18.02
C LEU A 815 89.26 3.27 18.11
N ARG A 816 90.25 2.93 17.26
CA ARG A 816 91.04 1.67 17.36
C ARG A 816 92.02 1.65 18.54
N GLU A 817 92.41 2.81 19.05
CA GLU A 817 93.26 2.97 20.22
C GLU A 817 92.42 2.88 21.50
N MET A 818 91.33 3.64 21.59
CA MET A 818 90.28 3.50 22.61
C MET A 818 89.75 2.05 22.68
N LEU A 819 89.48 1.40 21.55
CA LEU A 819 89.06 -0.02 21.52
C LEU A 819 90.20 -0.97 21.93
N ARG A 820 91.48 -0.56 21.84
CA ARG A 820 92.62 -1.31 22.41
C ARG A 820 92.78 -1.07 23.91
N GLU A 821 92.57 0.15 24.39
CA GLU A 821 92.54 0.48 25.81
C GLU A 821 91.35 -0.18 26.51
N GLU A 822 90.15 -0.11 25.95
CA GLU A 822 88.98 -0.85 26.43
C GLU A 822 89.19 -2.36 26.34
N LYS A 823 89.80 -2.90 25.28
CA LYS A 823 90.16 -4.33 25.25
C LYS A 823 91.18 -4.68 26.33
N SER A 824 92.19 -3.86 26.57
CA SER A 824 93.19 -4.08 27.63
C SER A 824 92.54 -4.02 29.02
N GLY A 825 91.75 -2.97 29.29
CA GLY A 825 90.97 -2.80 30.51
C GLY A 825 89.94 -3.91 30.71
N TYR A 826 89.29 -4.39 29.63
CA TYR A 826 88.41 -5.55 29.66
C TYR A 826 89.17 -6.85 29.92
N TYR A 827 90.36 -7.05 29.36
CA TYR A 827 91.17 -8.24 29.64
C TYR A 827 91.73 -8.23 31.07
N ASP A 828 92.10 -7.07 31.62
CA ASP A 828 92.54 -6.97 33.02
C ASP A 828 91.37 -7.02 34.00
N MET A 829 90.19 -6.48 33.65
CA MET A 829 88.95 -6.70 34.39
C MET A 829 88.52 -8.17 34.31
N LYS A 830 88.66 -8.81 33.15
CA LYS A 830 88.37 -10.24 32.96
C LYS A 830 89.33 -11.11 33.74
N LYS A 831 90.65 -10.82 33.76
CA LYS A 831 91.59 -11.49 34.67
C LYS A 831 91.17 -11.35 36.14
N LYS A 832 90.76 -10.16 36.57
CA LYS A 832 90.24 -9.94 37.94
C LYS A 832 88.96 -10.75 38.20
N VAL A 833 88.01 -10.76 37.27
CA VAL A 833 86.75 -11.52 37.34
C VAL A 833 86.99 -13.03 37.28
N ASP A 834 87.94 -13.52 36.49
CA ASP A 834 88.27 -14.94 36.37
C ASP A 834 89.10 -15.41 37.58
N VAL A 835 89.88 -14.54 38.23
CA VAL A 835 90.45 -14.79 39.58
C VAL A 835 89.33 -14.86 40.64
N ILE A 836 88.34 -13.98 40.58
CA ILE A 836 87.16 -14.00 41.48
C ILE A 836 86.28 -15.24 41.21
N ARG A 837 86.18 -15.72 39.96
CA ARG A 837 85.54 -17.00 39.62
C ARG A 837 86.37 -18.19 40.10
N ALA A 838 87.68 -18.18 39.93
CA ALA A 838 88.56 -19.26 40.40
C ALA A 838 88.54 -19.41 41.93
N SER A 839 88.34 -18.32 42.68
CA SER A 839 88.16 -18.38 44.14
C SER A 839 86.75 -18.77 44.57
N THR A 840 85.70 -18.43 43.81
CA THR A 840 84.31 -18.81 44.14
C THR A 840 83.92 -20.22 43.67
N VAL A 841 84.47 -20.71 42.56
CA VAL A 841 84.19 -22.07 42.02
C VAL A 841 84.86 -23.17 42.87
N LYS A 842 85.95 -22.86 43.59
CA LYS A 842 86.58 -23.79 44.55
C LYS A 842 85.77 -24.03 45.84
N GLY A 843 84.57 -23.45 45.97
CA GLY A 843 83.76 -23.50 47.19
C GLY A 843 82.85 -24.72 47.38
N SER A 844 82.72 -25.64 46.40
CA SER A 844 81.72 -26.71 46.50
C SER A 844 82.21 -28.10 46.04
N ARG A 845 82.32 -29.00 47.03
CA ARG A 845 82.35 -30.49 46.97
C ARG A 845 83.54 -31.17 46.28
N ASN A 846 84.43 -31.67 47.15
CA ASN A 846 85.42 -32.72 46.88
C ASN A 846 84.78 -34.14 46.85
N ALA A 847 85.60 -35.10 46.39
CA ALA A 847 85.75 -36.49 46.85
C ALA A 847 85.01 -37.64 46.11
N GLN A 848 85.85 -38.61 45.67
CA GLN A 848 85.56 -40.04 45.39
C GLN A 848 84.66 -40.35 44.16
N SER A 849 84.88 -41.41 43.37
CA SER A 849 85.91 -42.48 43.40
C SER A 849 86.31 -42.96 41.98
N GLU A 850 87.41 -43.71 41.91
CA GLU A 850 88.17 -44.16 40.72
C GLU A 850 87.55 -45.33 39.92
N LEU A 851 87.90 -45.43 38.62
CA LEU A 851 88.33 -46.60 37.79
C LEU A 851 88.02 -46.29 36.30
N SER A 852 88.97 -46.15 35.35
CA SER A 852 90.05 -47.06 34.88
C SER A 852 89.60 -48.18 33.93
N ARG A 853 89.52 -47.92 32.59
CA ARG A 853 90.23 -48.71 31.54
C ARG A 853 90.06 -48.23 30.09
N GLU A 854 91.18 -48.22 29.39
CA GLU A 854 91.34 -48.30 27.92
C GLU A 854 91.30 -49.79 27.43
N PRO A 855 91.52 -50.11 26.14
CA PRO A 855 90.82 -49.68 24.92
C PRO A 855 90.51 -50.93 24.03
N LYS A 856 90.72 -50.82 22.70
CA LYS A 856 90.66 -51.84 21.62
C LYS A 856 89.27 -52.05 21.02
N SER A 857 88.98 -51.81 19.74
CA SER A 857 89.67 -51.93 18.43
C SER A 857 89.30 -53.20 17.67
N ALA A 858 88.50 -53.04 16.61
CA ALA A 858 88.35 -54.00 15.52
C ALA A 858 88.11 -53.22 14.22
N GLU A 859 89.15 -53.01 13.44
CA GLU A 859 88.98 -52.71 12.01
C GLU A 859 88.61 -54.00 11.27
N VAL A 860 87.76 -53.87 10.24
CA VAL A 860 87.87 -54.47 8.88
C VAL A 860 86.62 -53.94 8.15
N ARG A 861 86.71 -52.88 7.34
CA ARG A 861 87.32 -52.79 5.98
C ARG A 861 86.64 -53.76 5.00
N PHE A 862 85.66 -53.28 4.25
CA PHE A 862 85.81 -52.68 2.90
C PHE A 862 85.86 -53.70 1.75
N VAL A 863 84.93 -53.58 0.80
CA VAL A 863 85.22 -53.56 -0.65
C VAL A 863 84.35 -52.45 -1.27
N GLY A 864 84.78 -51.88 -2.40
CA GLY A 864 84.20 -50.66 -3.00
C GLY A 864 82.67 -50.68 -3.20
N GLY A 865 82.01 -49.58 -2.81
CA GLY A 865 80.55 -49.40 -2.91
C GLY A 865 79.70 -50.18 -1.90
N GLY A 866 80.31 -51.07 -1.10
CA GLY A 866 79.59 -51.97 -0.21
C GLY A 866 78.89 -51.28 0.96
N PHE A 867 77.56 -51.41 1.01
CA PHE A 867 76.76 -51.16 2.21
C PHE A 867 77.14 -52.12 3.35
N SER A 868 76.96 -51.68 4.59
CA SER A 868 76.56 -52.56 5.70
C SER A 868 75.22 -52.06 6.25
N VAL A 869 74.34 -52.99 6.68
CA VAL A 869 72.92 -52.74 6.94
C VAL A 869 72.50 -53.36 8.26
N SER A 870 71.51 -52.74 8.93
CA SER A 870 70.82 -53.21 10.14
C SER A 870 71.63 -53.14 11.46
N GLN A 871 71.01 -53.01 12.64
CA GLN A 871 69.56 -53.08 12.96
C GLN A 871 69.16 -52.21 14.17
N MET A 872 67.87 -51.85 14.26
CA MET A 872 67.20 -51.41 15.50
C MET A 872 66.71 -52.64 16.29
N PRO A 873 66.73 -52.60 17.64
CA PRO A 873 65.53 -52.27 18.44
C PRO A 873 65.84 -51.18 19.51
N SER A 874 64.95 -50.30 19.97
CA SER A 874 63.55 -50.40 20.43
C SER A 874 63.37 -50.96 21.86
N GLN A 875 62.93 -50.10 22.80
CA GLN A 875 61.92 -50.36 23.85
C GLN A 875 61.67 -49.11 24.75
N GLN A 876 60.43 -48.96 25.20
CA GLN A 876 59.94 -48.11 26.31
C GLN A 876 59.52 -49.05 27.47
N PRO A 877 59.01 -48.60 28.65
CA PRO A 877 58.71 -47.24 29.17
C PRO A 877 59.50 -47.00 30.51
N ASP A 878 59.07 -46.39 31.63
CA ASP A 878 57.80 -45.78 32.08
C ASP A 878 57.95 -44.85 33.32
N VAL A 879 56.84 -44.22 33.72
CA VAL A 879 56.46 -43.57 34.99
C VAL A 879 57.17 -42.29 35.48
N LYS A 880 56.39 -41.49 36.20
CA LYS A 880 56.74 -40.32 37.04
C LYS A 880 56.59 -40.75 38.54
N PRO A 881 56.37 -39.89 39.59
CA PRO A 881 56.53 -38.43 39.76
C PRO A 881 57.13 -38.01 41.16
N LEU A 882 56.96 -36.72 41.53
CA LEU A 882 56.79 -36.14 42.90
C LEU A 882 57.99 -35.73 43.80
N THR A 883 57.92 -34.46 44.26
CA THR A 883 58.19 -33.89 45.62
C THR A 883 59.62 -33.86 46.22
N ALA A 884 60.12 -32.87 46.98
CA ALA A 884 59.70 -31.54 47.49
C ALA A 884 60.79 -31.04 48.50
N LYS A 885 60.62 -29.82 49.06
CA LYS A 885 61.23 -29.31 50.34
C LYS A 885 62.76 -29.03 50.33
N SER A 886 63.19 -27.75 50.37
CA SER A 886 63.45 -26.87 51.56
C SER A 886 64.81 -27.10 52.24
N GLY A 887 65.60 -26.10 52.64
CA GLY A 887 65.39 -24.63 52.64
C GLY A 887 66.62 -23.88 53.21
N PHE A 888 66.40 -22.88 54.07
CA PHE A 888 67.36 -22.05 54.83
C PHE A 888 68.08 -20.85 54.14
N SER A 889 67.92 -19.69 54.77
CA SER A 889 68.77 -18.48 54.71
C SER A 889 69.72 -18.46 55.94
N PRO A 890 70.78 -17.62 55.97
CA PRO A 890 70.70 -16.23 56.49
C PRO A 890 71.28 -15.17 55.50
N HIS A 891 71.00 -13.85 55.55
CA HIS A 891 71.21 -12.82 56.60
C HIS A 891 72.72 -12.55 56.87
N ILE A 892 73.29 -11.33 56.95
CA ILE A 892 72.81 -9.92 57.06
C ILE A 892 73.84 -8.97 56.38
N PHE A 893 73.44 -7.85 55.76
CA PHE A 893 73.93 -6.44 55.98
C PHE A 893 73.52 -5.44 54.88
N ALA A 894 73.39 -4.16 55.26
CA ALA A 894 73.05 -3.03 54.38
C ALA A 894 74.25 -2.06 54.23
N PRO A 895 74.17 -1.03 53.35
CA PRO A 895 73.98 0.31 53.95
C PRO A 895 73.11 1.32 53.15
N SER A 896 72.47 2.19 53.93
CA SER A 896 72.18 3.63 53.74
C SER A 896 71.81 4.25 52.36
N ARG A 897 70.72 5.04 52.36
CA ARG A 897 70.43 6.10 51.37
C ARG A 897 70.86 7.48 51.89
N PRO A 898 71.32 8.41 51.03
CA PRO A 898 71.07 9.84 51.23
C PRO A 898 69.64 10.23 50.79
N LYS A 899 69.07 11.30 51.36
CA LYS A 899 67.78 11.87 50.94
C LYS A 899 68.02 13.16 50.14
N THR A 900 67.39 13.30 48.98
CA THR A 900 67.16 14.60 48.33
C THR A 900 65.67 14.76 48.00
N VAL A 901 65.15 15.96 48.21
CA VAL A 901 63.73 16.28 48.07
C VAL A 901 63.50 17.06 46.79
N MET A 902 62.59 16.60 45.94
CA MET A 902 62.01 17.42 44.87
C MET A 902 60.49 17.36 44.91
N LYS A 903 59.87 18.54 44.86
CA LYS A 903 58.41 18.73 44.91
C LYS A 903 57.83 18.50 43.52
N LYS A 904 56.96 17.51 43.34
CA LYS A 904 56.07 17.47 42.15
C LYS A 904 55.05 18.60 42.28
N LYS A 905 55.00 19.51 41.29
CA LYS A 905 53.80 20.34 41.07
C LYS A 905 52.72 19.44 40.46
N LEU A 906 51.51 19.49 41.02
CA LEU A 906 50.30 18.94 40.39
C LEU A 906 49.61 20.07 39.59
N PRO A 907 48.85 19.75 38.52
CA PRO A 907 48.05 20.74 37.81
C PRO A 907 46.97 21.38 38.70
N SER A 908 46.58 22.61 38.39
CA SER A 908 45.43 23.26 39.02
C SER A 908 44.12 22.59 38.57
N GLY A 909 43.22 22.29 39.51
CA GLY A 909 41.84 21.84 39.19
C GLY A 909 41.27 20.67 39.99
N TRP A 910 42.03 20.01 40.88
CA TRP A 910 41.53 18.85 41.64
C TRP A 910 41.08 19.23 43.07
N ASN A 911 39.79 19.05 43.35
CA ASN A 911 39.18 19.25 44.66
C ASN A 911 38.91 17.88 45.32
N PRO A 912 39.55 17.54 46.47
CA PRO A 912 39.48 16.22 47.08
C PRO A 912 38.24 15.97 47.96
N GLN A 913 37.18 16.81 47.88
CA GLN A 913 35.94 16.63 48.65
C GLN A 913 34.70 16.48 47.75
N ARG A 914 34.57 15.33 47.09
CA ARG A 914 33.26 14.78 46.65
C ARG A 914 33.14 13.31 47.06
N ALA A 915 32.02 12.95 47.67
CA ALA A 915 31.68 11.58 48.01
C ALA A 915 31.30 10.76 46.76
N GLN A 916 31.32 9.44 46.90
CA GLN A 916 30.94 8.50 45.85
C GLN A 916 29.42 8.59 45.58
N LEU A 917 29.04 8.68 44.30
CA LEU A 917 27.67 8.49 43.86
C LEU A 917 27.43 6.99 43.63
N GLN A 918 26.41 6.43 44.30
CA GLN A 918 25.94 5.07 44.04
C GLN A 918 25.01 5.03 42.81
N PRO A 919 24.94 3.90 42.08
CA PRO A 919 24.03 3.74 40.95
C PRO A 919 22.57 3.63 41.42
N PHE A 920 21.69 4.46 40.87
CA PHE A 920 20.25 4.34 41.09
C PHE A 920 19.66 3.21 40.25
N LEU A 921 19.02 2.25 40.91
CA LEU A 921 18.01 1.37 40.31
C LEU A 921 16.61 1.91 40.67
N PRO A 922 15.70 2.09 39.69
CA PRO A 922 14.29 2.35 39.98
C PRO A 922 13.53 1.02 40.11
N THR A 923 13.12 0.67 41.33
CA THR A 923 12.18 -0.44 41.57
C THR A 923 10.73 0.02 41.46
N VAL A 924 9.89 -0.88 40.95
CA VAL A 924 8.46 -0.68 40.65
C VAL A 924 7.64 -0.15 41.84
N SER A 925 6.75 0.80 41.57
CA SER A 925 5.48 0.95 42.27
C SER A 925 4.37 1.37 41.28
N GLY A 926 3.24 0.67 41.32
CA GLY A 926 2.01 1.05 40.62
C GLY A 926 0.88 1.29 41.62
N PRO A 927 -0.21 1.96 41.23
CA PRO A 927 -1.43 2.04 42.01
C PRO A 927 -2.54 1.14 41.44
N ASN A 928 -3.49 0.75 42.30
CA ASN A 928 -4.73 0.11 41.88
C ASN A 928 -5.64 1.12 41.15
N VAL A 929 -6.28 0.70 40.06
CA VAL A 929 -7.74 0.46 39.94
C VAL A 929 -7.91 -0.62 38.87
#